data_AF-A0A9E2UX41-F1
#
_entry.id   AF-A0A9E2UX41-F1
#
_cell.length_a   1.000
_cell.length_b   1.000
_cell.length_c   1.000
_cell.angle_alpha   90.00
_cell.angle_beta   90.00
_cell.angle_gamma   90.00
#
_symmetry.space_group_name_H-M   'P 1'
#
loop_
_entity.id
_entity.type
_entity.pdbx_description
1 polymer ?
#
loop_
_entity_poly.entity_id
_entity_poly.type
_entity_poly.pdbx_seq_one_letter_code
_entity_poly.pdbx_strand_id
1 'polypeptide(L)'
;MIETPRIGLYICHCGHNIAGVISPEALAEQARSLPGVAVCQDHLYSCSEAGQRDIAKDIQQFGLNRMVVAACSPKLHEPTFRRLLAENGVNPYLLEIVNIREHCSWVHAQEPEAAMVKALELIRMGLAKVRDAVPLAERQVPLTRAALVIGGGPAGLRAALDIAHAGIPVTLVERAPVLGGMANRLYKTFPQGQSSVSLINPMMAAATLNPGITVLTDSAVTEVGGHLGNYRVAVTQACPRVTQACDLCGECAAVCPVAVPADRELGQAPRAAIYRPSPTSFPGRYVVDGLHCDRCGLCVPACPRRAITLEAGGEIEPTLEVGSIVVATGFAPFTPAGSRYEAWTAQPQVITTVDLERRLDPQGPTGGRVRAIGATAEPQDIAFVLCVGSREAEGNRYCSRVCCPTALKQALELKARLPQARIRIYYRDLRTVKREWEALYTQAREAGIGFMRAKVRDIRPSEGAQVVIEADQELGQWVSADRVDLAVLAVGMTPGDTSTLREVLKLPVSPDGFFMESHPKLRPLETVLDGIFLAGACQGPKDLAESITQGTGAAGKILALMAHDTITLDGLICEVDPEKCIGCESCYQECPFQAVEMVGEGKSRQARIITAACKGCGVCAGACPSNAVIARGFTDEMILAQIDEALAANPEEKILAFCCNWCSYAGADFAGVSRLQYPPAVRIIRTMCSGRVHPKFILHAFGRGAGQVLVSGCHPPGECHYVAGNLRTQARIEKLGPKLAKEGIDPARLRLKWISATEGKNFQQVIQEMAQEIEAKREKG
;
A
#
# COMPACT_ATOMS: atom_id res chain seq x y z
N MET A 1 26.03 -32.30 8.56
CA MET A 1 25.41 -33.28 9.46
C MET A 1 24.46 -32.53 10.37
N ILE A 2 23.19 -32.95 10.45
CA ILE A 2 22.24 -32.38 11.41
C ILE A 2 22.68 -32.88 12.79
N GLU A 3 23.02 -31.95 13.68
CA GLU A 3 23.41 -32.26 15.06
C GLU A 3 22.25 -32.98 15.76
N THR A 4 22.55 -34.00 16.58
CA THR A 4 21.51 -34.72 17.32
C THR A 4 20.75 -33.74 18.23
N PRO A 5 19.41 -33.65 18.12
CA PRO A 5 18.63 -32.71 18.92
C PRO A 5 18.79 -32.98 20.43
N ARG A 6 19.17 -31.95 21.17
CA ARG A 6 19.24 -31.90 22.64
C ARG A 6 18.35 -30.76 23.10
N ILE A 7 17.09 -31.08 23.39
CA ILE A 7 16.04 -30.11 23.63
C ILE A 7 15.91 -29.83 25.13
N GLY A 8 15.93 -28.55 25.51
CA GLY A 8 15.45 -28.11 26.82
C GLY A 8 13.96 -27.83 26.77
N LEU A 9 13.17 -28.55 27.58
CA LEU A 9 11.74 -28.34 27.73
C LEU A 9 11.46 -27.66 29.08
N TYR A 10 10.86 -26.46 29.02
CA TYR A 10 10.54 -25.68 30.21
C TYR A 10 9.04 -25.44 30.31
N ILE A 11 8.42 -25.87 31.41
CA ILE A 11 6.97 -25.78 31.62
C ILE A 11 6.68 -24.70 32.67
N CYS A 12 5.98 -23.65 32.25
CA CYS A 12 5.72 -22.50 33.11
C CYS A 12 4.43 -22.72 33.93
N HIS A 13 4.47 -22.38 35.21
CA HIS A 13 3.27 -22.32 36.06
C HIS A 13 2.47 -21.03 35.82
N CYS A 14 3.18 -19.94 35.53
CA CYS A 14 2.63 -18.60 35.38
C CYS A 14 1.79 -18.18 36.60
N GLY A 15 2.27 -18.50 37.81
CA GLY A 15 1.50 -18.38 39.04
C GLY A 15 0.27 -19.29 38.98
N HIS A 16 -0.92 -18.75 39.27
CA HIS A 16 -2.17 -19.51 39.20
C HIS A 16 -2.78 -19.59 37.78
N ASN A 17 -2.16 -18.96 36.77
CA ASN A 17 -2.76 -18.88 35.44
C ASN A 17 -2.70 -20.19 34.65
N ILE A 18 -1.64 -20.98 34.81
CA ILE A 18 -1.55 -22.33 34.23
C ILE A 18 -1.75 -23.34 35.36
N ALA A 19 -1.00 -23.20 36.47
CA ALA A 19 -1.06 -24.13 37.61
C ALA A 19 -2.41 -24.19 38.33
N GLY A 20 -3.30 -23.22 38.10
CA GLY A 20 -4.66 -23.24 38.65
C GLY A 20 -5.63 -24.19 37.93
N VAL A 21 -5.26 -24.71 36.75
CA VAL A 21 -6.13 -25.58 35.93
C VAL A 21 -5.44 -26.91 35.60
N ILE A 22 -4.17 -26.88 35.24
CA ILE A 22 -3.37 -28.08 34.94
C ILE A 22 -2.13 -28.10 35.84
N SER A 23 -1.61 -29.28 36.21
CA SER A 23 -0.38 -29.39 37.01
C SER A 23 0.86 -29.35 36.10
N PRO A 24 1.68 -28.28 36.16
CA PRO A 24 2.92 -28.21 35.39
C PRO A 24 3.94 -29.27 35.80
N GLU A 25 3.95 -29.66 37.07
CA GLU A 25 4.85 -30.69 37.62
C GLU A 25 4.53 -32.07 37.05
N ALA A 26 3.26 -32.46 37.08
CA ALA A 26 2.81 -33.71 36.46
C ALA A 26 3.04 -33.72 34.95
N LEU A 27 2.93 -32.55 34.30
CA LEU A 27 3.17 -32.40 32.87
C LEU A 27 4.67 -32.56 32.55
N ALA A 28 5.54 -32.01 33.41
CA ALA A 28 6.99 -32.15 33.28
C ALA A 28 7.44 -33.60 33.46
N GLU A 29 6.86 -34.32 34.42
CA GLU A 29 7.15 -35.74 34.65
C GLU A 29 6.76 -36.60 33.43
N GLN A 30 5.58 -36.35 32.86
CA GLN A 30 5.13 -37.04 31.64
C GLN A 30 5.98 -36.68 30.41
N ALA A 31 6.44 -35.43 30.31
CA ALA A 31 7.17 -34.95 29.14
C ALA A 31 8.68 -35.26 29.18
N ARG A 32 9.25 -35.56 30.34
CA ARG A 32 10.69 -35.81 30.52
C ARG A 32 11.23 -36.99 29.70
N SER A 33 10.40 -38.00 29.45
CA SER A 33 10.77 -39.19 28.68
C SER A 33 10.54 -39.06 27.16
N LEU A 34 10.07 -37.89 26.69
CA LEU A 34 9.77 -37.70 25.28
C LEU A 34 11.05 -37.65 24.42
N PRO A 35 11.00 -38.16 23.17
CA PRO A 35 12.19 -38.22 22.32
C PRO A 35 12.87 -36.86 22.10
N GLY A 36 14.19 -36.82 22.30
CA GLY A 36 15.01 -35.62 22.09
C GLY A 36 15.05 -34.64 23.27
N VAL A 37 14.26 -34.86 24.33
CA VAL A 37 14.29 -34.04 25.55
C VAL A 37 15.52 -34.41 26.38
N ALA A 38 16.46 -33.47 26.52
CA ALA A 38 17.67 -33.65 27.31
C ALA A 38 17.47 -33.17 28.76
N VAL A 39 16.67 -32.13 28.96
CA VAL A 39 16.26 -31.63 30.28
C VAL A 39 14.80 -31.19 30.21
N CYS A 40 14.04 -31.51 31.27
CA CYS A 40 12.66 -31.06 31.44
C CYS A 40 12.47 -30.53 32.87
N GLN A 41 12.15 -29.26 32.99
CA GLN A 41 11.91 -28.58 34.25
C GLN A 41 10.61 -27.77 34.20
N ASP A 42 9.95 -27.65 35.34
CA ASP A 42 8.88 -26.70 35.56
C ASP A 42 9.40 -25.48 36.34
N HIS A 43 8.92 -24.28 35.99
CA HIS A 43 9.31 -23.02 36.65
C HIS A 43 8.06 -22.23 37.04
N LEU A 44 8.12 -21.55 38.19
CA LEU A 44 7.04 -20.66 38.61
C LEU A 44 6.77 -19.56 37.54
N TYR A 45 7.84 -18.95 37.03
CA TYR A 45 7.80 -17.96 35.95
C TYR A 45 9.03 -18.10 35.04
N SER A 46 8.93 -18.85 33.93
CA SER A 46 10.05 -19.05 33.00
C SER A 46 10.56 -17.75 32.35
N CYS A 47 9.71 -16.72 32.21
CA CYS A 47 10.10 -15.42 31.66
C CYS A 47 10.76 -14.47 32.67
N SER A 48 10.76 -14.81 33.96
CA SER A 48 11.43 -14.00 34.99
C SER A 48 12.95 -14.05 34.86
N GLU A 49 13.67 -13.11 35.46
CA GLU A 49 15.14 -13.15 35.49
C GLU A 49 15.69 -14.40 36.20
N ALA A 50 14.98 -14.92 37.21
CA ALA A 50 15.35 -16.19 37.84
C ALA A 50 15.19 -17.36 36.85
N GLY A 51 14.04 -17.48 36.21
CA GLY A 51 13.78 -18.52 35.21
C GLY A 51 14.76 -18.47 34.03
N GLN A 52 15.01 -17.27 33.48
CA GLN A 52 15.98 -17.09 32.39
C GLN A 52 17.40 -17.49 32.80
N ARG A 53 17.82 -17.20 34.04
CA ARG A 53 19.14 -17.62 34.56
C ARG A 53 19.25 -19.14 34.71
N ASP A 54 18.19 -19.80 35.16
CA ASP A 54 18.20 -21.26 35.30
C ASP A 54 18.20 -21.96 33.93
N ILE A 55 17.40 -21.47 32.98
CA ILE A 55 17.46 -21.92 31.58
C ILE A 55 18.86 -21.71 30.98
N ALA A 56 19.50 -20.56 31.22
CA ALA A 56 20.85 -20.29 30.74
C ALA A 56 21.89 -21.28 31.29
N LYS A 57 21.81 -21.63 32.59
CA LYS A 57 22.66 -22.66 33.19
C LYS A 57 22.45 -24.01 32.53
N ASP A 58 21.20 -24.40 32.32
CA ASP A 58 20.85 -25.68 31.69
C ASP A 58 21.35 -25.76 30.25
N ILE A 59 21.29 -24.67 29.47
CA ILE A 59 21.85 -24.59 28.12
C ILE A 59 23.33 -25.00 28.12
N GLN A 60 24.12 -24.46 29.05
CA GLN A 60 25.54 -24.76 29.18
C GLN A 60 25.77 -26.16 29.76
N GLN A 61 25.10 -26.51 30.86
CA GLN A 61 25.31 -27.75 31.60
C GLN A 61 24.95 -28.99 30.77
N PHE A 62 23.85 -28.95 30.03
CA PHE A 62 23.35 -30.09 29.26
C PHE A 62 23.70 -30.01 27.77
N GLY A 63 24.43 -28.97 27.33
CA GLY A 63 24.76 -28.75 25.92
C GLY A 63 23.52 -28.70 25.04
N LEU A 64 22.54 -27.87 25.43
CA LEU A 64 21.26 -27.79 24.72
C LEU A 64 21.45 -27.05 23.40
N ASN A 65 20.87 -27.59 22.34
CA ASN A 65 20.93 -26.99 21.00
C ASN A 65 19.54 -26.63 20.47
N ARG A 66 18.46 -26.89 21.22
CA ARG A 66 17.07 -26.53 20.89
C ARG A 66 16.33 -26.20 22.20
N MET A 67 15.29 -25.36 22.12
CA MET A 67 14.46 -25.03 23.29
C MET A 67 12.97 -25.06 22.97
N VAL A 68 12.21 -25.67 23.87
CA VAL A 68 10.74 -25.59 23.90
C VAL A 68 10.31 -24.96 25.22
N VAL A 69 9.45 -23.95 25.16
CA VAL A 69 8.86 -23.32 26.34
C VAL A 69 7.35 -23.51 26.29
N ALA A 70 6.80 -24.33 27.18
CA ALA A 70 5.37 -24.52 27.34
C ALA A 70 4.83 -23.49 28.32
N ALA A 71 4.26 -22.40 27.81
CA ALA A 71 3.85 -21.25 28.60
C ALA A 71 2.71 -20.45 27.93
N CYS A 72 2.89 -19.14 27.83
CA CYS A 72 2.01 -18.18 27.17
C CYS A 72 2.23 -18.10 25.66
N SER A 73 1.42 -17.29 24.98
CA SER A 73 1.56 -17.02 23.55
C SER A 73 2.99 -16.62 23.11
N PRO A 74 3.49 -17.14 21.97
CA PRO A 74 4.70 -16.65 21.32
C PRO A 74 4.64 -15.14 21.01
N LYS A 75 3.45 -14.56 20.86
CA LYS A 75 3.28 -13.12 20.62
C LYS A 75 3.79 -12.24 21.75
N LEU A 76 3.94 -12.80 22.96
CA LEU A 76 4.39 -12.05 24.14
C LEU A 76 5.89 -12.23 24.40
N HIS A 77 6.37 -13.48 24.46
CA HIS A 77 7.72 -13.79 24.95
C HIS A 77 8.64 -14.49 23.93
N GLU A 78 8.24 -14.66 22.66
CA GLU A 78 9.16 -15.15 21.62
C GLU A 78 10.44 -14.30 21.52
N PRO A 79 10.38 -12.95 21.50
CA PRO A 79 11.61 -12.13 21.51
C PRO A 79 12.46 -12.32 22.76
N THR A 80 11.85 -12.51 23.93
CA THR A 80 12.55 -12.72 25.21
C THR A 80 13.40 -13.99 25.15
N PHE A 81 12.81 -15.10 24.72
CA PHE A 81 13.49 -16.39 24.67
C PHE A 81 14.44 -16.52 23.48
N ARG A 82 14.17 -15.84 22.35
CA ARG A 82 15.14 -15.71 21.25
C ARG A 82 16.42 -15.03 21.71
N ARG A 83 16.29 -13.91 22.44
CA ARG A 83 17.43 -13.20 23.02
C ARG A 83 18.21 -14.10 23.97
N LEU A 84 17.52 -14.83 24.86
CA LEU A 84 18.16 -15.76 25.79
C LEU A 84 19.00 -16.84 25.09
N LEU A 85 18.46 -17.44 24.02
CA LEU A 85 19.23 -18.42 23.23
C LEU A 85 20.46 -17.76 22.59
N ALA A 86 20.28 -16.61 21.96
CA ALA A 86 21.36 -15.88 21.29
C ALA A 86 22.49 -15.49 22.25
N GLU A 87 22.15 -15.00 23.45
CA GLU A 87 23.11 -14.66 24.53
C GLU A 87 23.89 -15.89 25.03
N ASN A 88 23.36 -17.10 24.84
CA ASN A 88 23.97 -18.36 25.27
C ASN A 88 24.53 -19.20 24.11
N GLY A 89 24.73 -18.58 22.93
CA GLY A 89 25.37 -19.24 21.78
C GLY A 89 24.48 -20.24 21.03
N VAL A 90 23.19 -20.28 21.31
CA VAL A 90 22.21 -21.11 20.58
C VAL A 90 21.45 -20.24 19.58
N ASN A 91 21.25 -20.74 18.36
CA ASN A 91 20.58 -19.97 17.33
C ASN A 91 19.12 -19.64 17.73
N PRO A 92 18.66 -18.38 17.60
CA PRO A 92 17.35 -17.96 18.11
C PRO A 92 16.15 -18.61 17.39
N TYR A 93 16.34 -19.17 16.19
CA TYR A 93 15.29 -19.83 15.43
C TYR A 93 15.07 -21.29 15.83
N LEU A 94 15.87 -21.77 16.78
CA LEU A 94 15.80 -23.12 17.35
C LEU A 94 14.91 -23.16 18.60
N LEU A 95 13.86 -22.35 18.57
CA LEU A 95 12.89 -22.11 19.62
C LEU A 95 11.49 -22.47 19.14
N GLU A 96 10.74 -23.18 19.96
CA GLU A 96 9.28 -23.25 19.84
C GLU A 96 8.62 -22.89 21.18
N ILE A 97 7.67 -21.97 21.14
CA ILE A 97 6.82 -21.67 22.30
C ILE A 97 5.49 -22.39 22.12
N VAL A 98 5.18 -23.26 23.08
CA VAL A 98 3.94 -24.01 23.13
C VAL A 98 2.97 -23.26 24.03
N ASN A 99 1.88 -22.76 23.44
CA ASN A 99 0.89 -21.97 24.16
C ASN A 99 -0.06 -22.89 24.95
N ILE A 100 0.23 -23.11 26.23
CA ILE A 100 -0.62 -23.87 27.17
C ILE A 100 -1.41 -22.96 28.12
N ARG A 101 -1.34 -21.63 27.93
CA ARG A 101 -2.09 -20.64 28.73
C ARG A 101 -3.33 -20.15 27.99
N GLU A 102 -3.17 -19.29 27.00
CA GLU A 102 -4.30 -18.72 26.25
C GLU A 102 -5.04 -19.80 25.45
N HIS A 103 -4.35 -20.82 24.94
CA HIS A 103 -4.96 -21.87 24.10
C HIS A 103 -5.31 -23.15 24.87
N CYS A 104 -5.02 -23.20 26.18
CA CYS A 104 -5.30 -24.36 27.02
C CYS A 104 -5.85 -23.97 28.40
N SER A 105 -5.02 -23.62 29.38
CA SER A 105 -5.49 -23.44 30.78
C SER A 105 -6.62 -22.42 30.92
N TRP A 106 -6.58 -21.30 30.20
CA TRP A 106 -7.55 -20.22 30.34
C TRP A 106 -8.92 -20.51 29.72
N VAL A 107 -8.98 -21.45 28.79
CA VAL A 107 -10.17 -21.77 27.98
C VAL A 107 -10.81 -23.10 28.35
N HIS A 108 -10.16 -23.89 29.22
CA HIS A 108 -10.62 -25.20 29.70
C HIS A 108 -10.61 -25.29 31.23
N ALA A 109 -10.92 -24.20 31.93
CA ALA A 109 -10.93 -24.17 33.39
C ALA A 109 -11.98 -25.12 33.99
N GLN A 110 -13.00 -25.49 33.20
CA GLN A 110 -14.08 -26.40 33.58
C GLN A 110 -13.74 -27.87 33.27
N GLU A 111 -12.70 -28.15 32.50
CA GLU A 111 -12.33 -29.49 32.01
C GLU A 111 -10.82 -29.75 32.21
N PRO A 112 -10.31 -29.72 33.45
CA PRO A 112 -8.87 -29.75 33.74
C PRO A 112 -8.17 -31.03 33.26
N GLU A 113 -8.85 -32.18 33.30
CA GLU A 113 -8.30 -33.46 32.82
C GLU A 113 -8.09 -33.44 31.30
N ALA A 114 -9.08 -32.97 30.54
CA ALA A 114 -8.97 -32.80 29.09
C ALA A 114 -7.95 -31.70 28.73
N ALA A 115 -7.85 -30.64 29.53
CA ALA A 115 -6.83 -29.61 29.39
C ALA A 115 -5.42 -30.17 29.58
N MET A 116 -5.22 -31.11 30.52
CA MET A 116 -3.94 -31.78 30.75
C MET A 116 -3.51 -32.60 29.55
N VAL A 117 -4.43 -33.41 29.00
CA VAL A 117 -4.18 -34.18 27.76
C VAL A 117 -3.85 -33.26 26.60
N LYS A 118 -4.63 -32.18 26.42
CA LYS A 118 -4.38 -31.17 25.40
C LYS A 118 -2.99 -30.53 25.54
N ALA A 119 -2.59 -30.15 26.75
CA ALA A 119 -1.29 -29.52 27.00
C ALA A 119 -0.13 -30.46 26.62
N LEU A 120 -0.22 -31.75 26.95
CA LEU A 120 0.79 -32.74 26.57
C LEU A 120 0.90 -32.92 25.05
N GLU A 121 -0.23 -32.98 24.35
CA GLU A 121 -0.24 -33.08 22.89
C GLU A 121 0.33 -31.82 22.22
N LEU A 122 0.02 -30.64 22.74
CA LEU A 122 0.62 -29.39 22.27
C LEU A 122 2.14 -29.37 22.48
N ILE A 123 2.63 -29.93 23.60
CA ILE A 123 4.08 -30.09 23.86
C ILE A 123 4.70 -31.04 22.82
N ARG A 124 4.07 -32.18 22.56
CA ARG A 124 4.53 -33.14 21.53
C ARG A 124 4.62 -32.50 20.15
N MET A 125 3.60 -31.73 19.76
CA MET A 125 3.62 -30.94 18.51
C MET A 125 4.81 -29.97 18.48
N GLY A 126 5.07 -29.25 19.58
CA GLY A 126 6.18 -28.30 19.66
C GLY A 126 7.55 -28.98 19.57
N LEU A 127 7.72 -30.10 20.27
CA LEU A 127 8.94 -30.93 20.20
C LEU A 127 9.18 -31.46 18.78
N ALA A 128 8.14 -31.98 18.12
CA ALA A 128 8.25 -32.48 16.76
C ALA A 128 8.70 -31.39 15.78
N LYS A 129 8.13 -30.18 15.89
CA LYS A 129 8.55 -29.04 15.05
C LYS A 129 10.00 -28.63 15.29
N VAL A 130 10.41 -28.49 16.55
CA VAL A 130 11.76 -27.98 16.89
C VAL A 130 12.86 -28.99 16.55
N ARG A 131 12.53 -30.28 16.54
CA ARG A 131 13.45 -31.37 16.19
C ARG A 131 13.97 -31.22 14.76
N ASP A 132 13.08 -30.83 13.84
CA ASP A 132 13.40 -30.65 12.42
C ASP A 132 13.85 -29.20 12.12
N ALA A 133 13.95 -28.34 13.13
CA ALA A 133 14.45 -26.97 12.99
C ALA A 133 15.93 -26.95 12.67
N VAL A 134 16.30 -26.07 11.74
CA VAL A 134 17.68 -25.79 11.36
C VAL A 134 18.04 -24.35 11.76
N PRO A 135 19.30 -24.07 12.11
CA PRO A 135 19.74 -22.71 12.41
C PRO A 135 19.44 -21.76 11.25
N LEU A 136 18.83 -20.61 11.52
CA LEU A 136 18.60 -19.57 10.51
C LEU A 136 19.44 -18.34 10.84
N ALA A 137 20.00 -17.71 9.82
CA ALA A 137 20.78 -16.49 10.00
C ALA A 137 19.90 -15.27 9.70
N GLU A 138 19.88 -14.33 10.63
CA GLU A 138 19.56 -12.95 10.28
C GLU A 138 20.60 -12.44 9.28
N ARG A 139 20.18 -11.65 8.31
CA ARG A 139 21.07 -11.10 7.29
C ARG A 139 21.10 -9.61 7.40
N GLN A 140 22.29 -9.05 7.47
CA GLN A 140 22.48 -7.63 7.24
C GLN A 140 22.66 -7.39 5.75
N VAL A 141 21.82 -6.52 5.20
CA VAL A 141 21.95 -6.07 3.81
C VAL A 141 22.38 -4.62 3.83
N PRO A 142 23.43 -4.24 3.07
CA PRO A 142 23.86 -2.85 2.99
C PRO A 142 22.73 -2.00 2.40
N LEU A 143 22.67 -0.75 2.87
CA LEU A 143 21.71 0.23 2.40
C LEU A 143 22.40 1.22 1.45
N THR A 144 21.93 1.28 0.20
CA THR A 144 22.35 2.30 -0.75
C THR A 144 21.85 3.66 -0.28
N ARG A 145 22.76 4.55 0.12
CA ARG A 145 22.47 5.90 0.62
C ARG A 145 22.12 6.87 -0.51
N ALA A 146 21.04 6.60 -1.24
CA ALA A 146 20.49 7.47 -2.28
C ALA A 146 18.98 7.25 -2.39
N ALA A 147 18.26 8.28 -2.86
CA ALA A 147 16.81 8.20 -3.08
C ALA A 147 16.43 8.62 -4.49
N LEU A 148 15.36 8.01 -5.00
CA LEU A 148 14.68 8.43 -6.23
C LEU A 148 13.35 9.08 -5.88
N VAL A 149 13.05 10.22 -6.50
CA VAL A 149 11.72 10.84 -6.45
C VAL A 149 11.14 10.87 -7.85
N ILE A 150 9.95 10.31 -8.02
CA ILE A 150 9.23 10.22 -9.30
C ILE A 150 8.08 11.23 -9.28
N GLY A 151 8.25 12.34 -9.99
CA GLY A 151 7.30 13.46 -10.10
C GLY A 151 7.81 14.73 -9.43
N GLY A 152 8.05 15.77 -10.22
CA GLY A 152 8.50 17.11 -9.85
C GLY A 152 7.39 18.08 -9.45
N GLY A 153 6.24 17.57 -8.97
CA GLY A 153 5.19 18.39 -8.37
C GLY A 153 5.53 18.85 -6.94
N PRO A 154 4.64 19.60 -6.26
CA PRO A 154 4.92 20.14 -4.93
C PRO A 154 5.31 19.09 -3.89
N ALA A 155 4.68 17.92 -3.91
CA ALA A 155 4.99 16.81 -3.01
C ALA A 155 6.39 16.23 -3.25
N GLY A 156 6.74 15.96 -4.51
CA GLY A 156 8.05 15.42 -4.87
C GLY A 156 9.18 16.43 -4.67
N LEU A 157 8.96 17.71 -5.01
CA LEU A 157 9.90 18.79 -4.70
C LEU A 157 10.20 18.86 -3.21
N ARG A 158 9.17 18.78 -2.35
CA ARG A 158 9.38 18.78 -0.90
C ARG A 158 10.16 17.56 -0.44
N ALA A 159 9.78 16.36 -0.89
CA ALA A 159 10.47 15.14 -0.55
C ALA A 159 11.96 15.20 -0.95
N ALA A 160 12.25 15.62 -2.19
CA ALA A 160 13.61 15.74 -2.70
C ALA A 160 14.45 16.72 -1.88
N LEU A 161 13.91 17.91 -1.58
CA LEU A 161 14.58 18.91 -0.76
C LEU A 161 14.88 18.41 0.66
N ASP A 162 13.91 17.75 1.31
CA ASP A 162 14.09 17.23 2.67
C ASP A 162 15.13 16.12 2.76
N ILE A 163 15.13 15.21 1.79
CA ILE A 163 16.11 14.12 1.72
C ILE A 163 17.51 14.70 1.45
N ALA A 164 17.62 15.63 0.49
CA ALA A 164 18.90 16.26 0.15
C ALA A 164 19.46 17.13 1.28
N HIS A 165 18.62 17.86 2.01
CA HIS A 165 19.07 18.65 3.18
C HIS A 165 19.63 17.79 4.31
N ALA A 166 19.22 16.52 4.41
CA ALA A 166 19.81 15.55 5.32
C ALA A 166 21.10 14.91 4.80
N GLY A 167 21.62 15.36 3.65
CA GLY A 167 22.87 14.89 3.05
C GLY A 167 22.74 13.59 2.25
N ILE A 168 21.52 13.18 1.88
CA ILE A 168 21.29 11.99 1.06
C ILE A 168 21.11 12.43 -0.41
N PRO A 169 21.92 11.93 -1.35
CA PRO A 169 21.75 12.20 -2.77
C PRO A 169 20.36 11.80 -3.29
N VAL A 170 19.74 12.69 -4.07
CA VAL A 170 18.43 12.47 -4.67
C VAL A 170 18.51 12.58 -6.18
N THR A 171 17.87 11.66 -6.90
CA THR A 171 17.51 11.88 -8.30
C THR A 171 16.01 12.19 -8.39
N LEU A 172 15.64 13.31 -9.00
CA LEU A 172 14.25 13.74 -9.22
C LEU A 172 13.90 13.56 -10.70
N VAL A 173 13.04 12.59 -11.01
CA VAL A 173 12.57 12.29 -12.37
C VAL A 173 11.23 12.97 -12.60
N GLU A 174 11.11 13.77 -13.66
CA GLU A 174 9.89 14.46 -14.09
C GLU A 174 9.60 14.17 -15.57
N ARG A 175 8.36 13.78 -15.86
CA ARG A 175 7.93 13.44 -17.21
C ARG A 175 7.86 14.67 -18.11
N ALA A 176 7.41 15.80 -17.54
CA ALA A 176 7.28 17.06 -18.24
C ALA A 176 8.66 17.69 -18.46
N PRO A 177 8.79 18.61 -19.41
CA PRO A 177 10.04 19.35 -19.60
C PRO A 177 10.35 20.32 -18.45
N VAL A 178 9.42 20.51 -17.51
CA VAL A 178 9.51 21.47 -16.41
C VAL A 178 8.91 20.89 -15.12
N LEU A 179 9.47 21.32 -13.99
CA LEU A 179 8.98 21.04 -12.63
C LEU A 179 7.71 21.86 -12.32
N GLY A 180 7.05 21.54 -11.21
CA GLY A 180 5.94 22.30 -10.61
C GLY A 180 4.56 21.64 -10.74
N GLY A 181 4.39 20.74 -11.71
CA GLY A 181 3.16 19.97 -11.92
C GLY A 181 1.91 20.85 -12.05
N MET A 182 0.78 20.39 -11.49
CA MET A 182 -0.50 21.12 -11.56
C MET A 182 -0.43 22.51 -10.92
N ALA A 183 0.48 22.75 -9.97
CA ALA A 183 0.57 24.03 -9.29
C ALA A 183 1.01 25.17 -10.23
N ASN A 184 1.69 24.87 -11.34
CA ASN A 184 2.00 25.85 -12.39
C ASN A 184 0.75 26.34 -13.15
N ARG A 185 -0.36 25.59 -13.09
CA ARG A 185 -1.62 25.97 -13.74
C ARG A 185 -2.54 26.78 -12.82
N LEU A 186 -2.22 26.90 -11.53
CA LEU A 186 -3.03 27.60 -10.55
C LEU A 186 -2.59 29.07 -10.43
N TYR A 187 -3.54 29.99 -10.28
CA TYR A 187 -3.25 31.39 -10.04
C TYR A 187 -3.01 31.65 -8.54
N LYS A 188 -4.02 31.36 -7.71
CA LYS A 188 -3.97 31.52 -6.26
C LYS A 188 -4.29 30.24 -5.52
N THR A 189 -3.72 30.05 -4.34
CA THR A 189 -4.00 28.91 -3.45
C THR A 189 -5.05 29.30 -2.41
N PHE A 190 -5.82 28.32 -1.93
CA PHE A 190 -6.67 28.49 -0.75
C PHE A 190 -5.95 27.93 0.49
N PRO A 191 -6.30 28.39 1.70
CA PRO A 191 -7.27 29.45 2.00
C PRO A 191 -6.70 30.88 2.01
N GLN A 192 -5.38 31.08 2.06
CA GLN A 192 -4.76 32.41 2.22
C GLN A 192 -4.78 33.29 0.96
N GLY A 193 -5.17 32.76 -0.21
CA GLY A 193 -5.20 33.54 -1.46
C GLY A 193 -3.81 33.92 -2.01
N GLN A 194 -2.76 33.25 -1.56
CA GLN A 194 -1.39 33.48 -2.01
C GLN A 194 -1.22 33.05 -3.47
N SER A 195 -0.32 33.70 -4.21
CA SER A 195 0.03 33.26 -5.56
C SER A 195 0.65 31.86 -5.51
N SER A 196 0.15 30.93 -6.33
CA SER A 196 0.72 29.58 -6.45
C SER A 196 2.19 29.61 -6.86
N VAL A 197 2.51 30.54 -7.76
CA VAL A 197 3.87 30.77 -8.28
C VAL A 197 4.82 31.19 -7.15
N SER A 198 4.40 32.09 -6.26
CA SER A 198 5.20 32.51 -5.11
C SER A 198 5.54 31.37 -4.15
N LEU A 199 4.69 30.34 -4.09
CA LEU A 199 4.89 29.19 -3.21
C LEU A 199 5.80 28.14 -3.86
N ILE A 200 5.61 27.86 -5.16
CA ILE A 200 6.30 26.75 -5.83
C ILE A 200 7.63 27.16 -6.46
N ASN A 201 7.78 28.40 -6.95
CA ASN A 201 9.03 28.83 -7.55
C ASN A 201 10.25 28.69 -6.62
N PRO A 202 10.18 29.08 -5.33
CA PRO A 202 11.31 28.88 -4.43
C PRO A 202 11.71 27.42 -4.30
N MET A 203 10.73 26.50 -4.28
CA MET A 203 10.99 25.06 -4.20
C MET A 203 11.62 24.51 -5.50
N MET A 204 11.12 24.94 -6.66
CA MET A 204 11.68 24.54 -7.96
C MET A 204 13.12 25.05 -8.13
N ALA A 205 13.37 26.31 -7.79
CA ALA A 205 14.69 26.91 -7.84
C ALA A 205 15.64 26.21 -6.86
N ALA A 206 15.22 26.01 -5.61
CA ALA A 206 16.00 25.29 -4.61
C ALA A 206 16.33 23.87 -5.07
N ALA A 207 15.36 23.13 -5.62
CA ALA A 207 15.61 21.77 -6.10
C ALA A 207 16.58 21.72 -7.28
N THR A 208 16.47 22.68 -8.20
CA THR A 208 17.33 22.75 -9.41
C THR A 208 18.76 23.19 -9.08
N LEU A 209 18.94 24.06 -8.08
CA LEU A 209 20.25 24.60 -7.71
C LEU A 209 20.95 23.80 -6.60
N ASN A 210 20.29 22.80 -6.00
CA ASN A 210 20.85 22.00 -4.94
C ASN A 210 21.82 20.93 -5.51
N PRO A 211 23.10 20.92 -5.13
CA PRO A 211 24.07 19.94 -5.64
C PRO A 211 23.80 18.49 -5.21
N GLY A 212 22.97 18.29 -4.16
CA GLY A 212 22.51 16.98 -3.72
C GLY A 212 21.31 16.44 -4.50
N ILE A 213 20.76 17.21 -5.46
CA ILE A 213 19.60 16.81 -6.27
C ILE A 213 19.96 16.83 -7.75
N THR A 214 19.90 15.66 -8.38
CA THR A 214 19.98 15.51 -9.83
C THR A 214 18.57 15.57 -10.43
N VAL A 215 18.25 16.63 -11.17
CA VAL A 215 16.93 16.79 -11.82
C VAL A 215 16.98 16.26 -13.25
N LEU A 216 16.11 15.28 -13.55
CA LEU A 216 15.92 14.68 -14.87
C LEU A 216 14.50 15.02 -15.37
N THR A 217 14.36 16.08 -16.17
CA THR A 217 13.10 16.36 -16.90
C THR A 217 13.03 15.57 -18.20
N ASP A 218 11.86 15.55 -18.84
CA ASP A 218 11.65 14.79 -20.08
C ASP A 218 12.03 13.30 -19.90
N SER A 219 11.79 12.79 -18.68
CA SER A 219 12.31 11.50 -18.23
C SER A 219 11.21 10.64 -17.61
N ALA A 220 11.29 9.34 -17.86
CA ALA A 220 10.34 8.37 -17.32
C ALA A 220 11.08 7.13 -16.80
N VAL A 221 10.56 6.55 -15.71
CA VAL A 221 11.06 5.28 -15.18
C VAL A 221 10.50 4.14 -16.02
N THR A 222 11.38 3.29 -16.56
CA THR A 222 11.02 2.19 -17.48
C THR A 222 11.17 0.81 -16.87
N GLU A 223 12.07 0.64 -15.89
CA GLU A 223 12.25 -0.61 -15.18
C GLU A 223 12.63 -0.34 -13.71
N VAL A 224 12.08 -1.13 -12.80
CA VAL A 224 12.50 -1.12 -11.39
C VAL A 224 12.70 -2.56 -10.95
N GLY A 225 13.95 -2.88 -10.59
CA GLY A 225 14.35 -4.14 -10.00
C GLY A 225 14.97 -3.93 -8.63
N GLY A 226 15.24 -5.04 -7.93
CA GLY A 226 15.86 -5.00 -6.61
C GLY A 226 14.84 -4.96 -5.47
N HIS A 227 15.28 -4.45 -4.32
CA HIS A 227 14.55 -4.54 -3.05
C HIS A 227 14.95 -3.39 -2.13
N LEU A 228 14.31 -3.29 -0.97
CA LEU A 228 14.61 -2.26 0.03
C LEU A 228 16.12 -2.10 0.23
N GLY A 229 16.62 -0.88 0.04
CA GLY A 229 18.03 -0.56 0.20
C GLY A 229 18.89 -0.77 -1.05
N ASN A 230 18.43 -1.51 -2.06
CA ASN A 230 19.21 -1.84 -3.25
C ASN A 230 18.27 -1.97 -4.46
N TYR A 231 17.66 -0.85 -4.85
CA TYR A 231 16.87 -0.74 -6.07
C TYR A 231 17.74 -0.33 -7.25
N ARG A 232 17.58 -1.06 -8.35
CA ARG A 232 18.16 -0.74 -9.65
C ARG A 232 17.05 -0.23 -10.55
N VAL A 233 17.13 1.03 -10.95
CA VAL A 233 16.07 1.73 -11.68
C VAL A 233 16.58 2.18 -13.04
N ALA A 234 15.97 1.69 -14.12
CA ALA A 234 16.20 2.21 -15.45
C ALA A 234 15.29 3.42 -15.69
N VAL A 235 15.88 4.51 -16.20
CA VAL A 235 15.18 5.72 -16.59
C VAL A 235 15.48 5.98 -18.05
N THR A 236 14.47 6.31 -18.85
CA THR A 236 14.66 6.83 -20.20
C THR A 236 14.55 8.34 -20.13
N GLN A 237 15.55 9.04 -20.66
CA GLN A 237 15.58 10.49 -20.77
C GLN A 237 15.68 10.89 -22.24
N ALA A 238 14.67 11.63 -22.72
CA ALA A 238 14.75 12.24 -24.04
C ALA A 238 15.78 13.37 -23.99
N CYS A 239 16.75 13.36 -24.92
CA CYS A 239 17.67 14.48 -25.05
C CYS A 239 16.89 15.77 -25.33
N PRO A 240 17.05 16.81 -24.49
CA PRO A 240 16.32 18.03 -24.71
C PRO A 240 16.76 18.74 -25.98
N ARG A 241 15.79 19.08 -26.84
CA ARG A 241 16.02 19.85 -28.08
C ARG A 241 16.48 21.28 -27.82
N VAL A 242 16.33 21.77 -26.59
CA VAL A 242 16.82 23.06 -26.13
C VAL A 242 17.68 22.85 -24.90
N THR A 243 18.94 23.25 -24.99
CA THR A 243 19.93 23.07 -23.92
C THR A 243 19.80 24.14 -22.83
N GLN A 244 20.55 23.99 -21.74
CA GLN A 244 20.64 24.98 -20.66
C GLN A 244 21.30 26.31 -21.07
N ALA A 245 21.86 26.40 -22.30
CA ALA A 245 22.40 27.64 -22.83
C ALA A 245 21.31 28.67 -23.22
N CYS A 246 20.03 28.26 -23.22
CA CYS A 246 18.89 29.14 -23.51
C CYS A 246 18.81 30.30 -22.50
N ASP A 247 18.68 31.52 -23.01
CA ASP A 247 18.54 32.75 -22.20
C ASP A 247 17.10 33.31 -22.19
N LEU A 248 16.14 32.53 -22.70
CA LEU A 248 14.71 32.85 -22.72
C LEU A 248 14.32 34.11 -23.52
N CYS A 249 15.12 34.55 -24.49
CA CYS A 249 14.86 35.74 -25.33
C CYS A 249 13.57 35.66 -26.18
N GLY A 250 13.15 34.46 -26.58
CA GLY A 250 11.89 34.22 -27.32
C GLY A 250 11.95 34.39 -28.83
N GLU A 251 13.11 34.77 -29.40
CA GLU A 251 13.31 34.93 -30.85
C GLU A 251 12.93 33.67 -31.64
N CYS A 252 13.27 32.50 -31.10
CA CYS A 252 12.96 31.21 -31.71
C CYS A 252 11.46 30.92 -31.86
N ALA A 253 10.62 31.40 -30.94
CA ALA A 253 9.17 31.23 -31.00
C ALA A 253 8.53 32.19 -32.00
N ALA A 254 9.08 33.40 -32.15
CA ALA A 254 8.58 34.41 -33.09
C ALA A 254 8.72 33.98 -34.56
N VAL A 255 9.73 33.17 -34.88
CA VAL A 255 9.98 32.67 -36.25
C VAL A 255 9.33 31.32 -36.55
N CYS A 256 8.66 30.70 -35.58
CA CYS A 256 8.09 29.36 -35.76
C CYS A 256 6.82 29.41 -36.62
N PRO A 257 6.76 28.71 -37.77
CA PRO A 257 5.61 28.74 -38.66
C PRO A 257 4.46 27.81 -38.20
N VAL A 258 4.75 26.90 -37.27
CA VAL A 258 3.78 25.91 -36.80
C VAL A 258 2.88 26.51 -35.73
N ALA A 259 1.59 26.61 -36.05
CA ALA A 259 0.54 26.96 -35.11
C ALA A 259 0.00 25.69 -34.45
N VAL A 260 0.44 25.40 -33.22
CA VAL A 260 -0.10 24.32 -32.41
C VAL A 260 -1.42 24.79 -31.80
N PRO A 261 -2.55 24.10 -32.07
CA PRO A 261 -3.82 24.42 -31.44
C PRO A 261 -3.62 24.43 -29.92
N ALA A 262 -4.01 25.51 -29.27
CA ALA A 262 -4.10 25.46 -27.82
C ALA A 262 -5.22 24.50 -27.42
N ASP A 263 -5.08 23.84 -26.27
CA ASP A 263 -6.13 22.99 -25.73
C ASP A 263 -7.45 23.76 -25.78
N ARG A 264 -8.46 23.19 -26.47
CA ARG A 264 -9.78 23.82 -26.73
C ARG A 264 -10.42 24.39 -25.46
N GLU A 265 -10.11 23.78 -24.31
CA GLU A 265 -10.51 24.15 -22.95
C GLU A 265 -10.12 25.62 -22.59
N LEU A 266 -9.05 26.16 -23.19
CA LEU A 266 -8.48 27.44 -22.77
C LEU A 266 -8.82 28.63 -23.66
N GLY A 267 -9.51 28.44 -24.80
CA GLY A 267 -9.85 29.54 -25.73
C GLY A 267 -8.64 30.40 -26.14
N GLN A 268 -7.47 29.77 -26.19
CA GLN A 268 -6.17 30.40 -26.38
C GLN A 268 -5.86 30.59 -27.87
N ALA A 269 -5.13 31.66 -28.21
CA ALA A 269 -4.48 31.74 -29.51
C ALA A 269 -3.52 30.56 -29.68
N PRO A 270 -3.38 29.99 -30.89
CA PRO A 270 -2.44 28.91 -31.15
C PRO A 270 -1.02 29.35 -30.74
N ARG A 271 -0.28 28.43 -30.12
CA ARG A 271 1.13 28.67 -29.74
C ARG A 271 2.07 28.16 -30.82
N ALA A 272 3.30 28.65 -30.82
CA ALA A 272 4.37 28.05 -31.61
C ALA A 272 4.70 26.61 -31.14
N ALA A 273 5.26 25.79 -32.04
CA ALA A 273 5.78 24.47 -31.67
C ALA A 273 6.99 24.54 -30.73
N ILE A 274 7.84 25.57 -30.86
CA ILE A 274 8.83 25.93 -29.84
C ILE A 274 8.23 26.99 -28.91
N TYR A 275 8.13 26.68 -27.62
CA TYR A 275 7.38 27.51 -26.68
C TYR A 275 8.00 27.48 -25.29
N ARG A 276 7.57 28.42 -24.45
CA ARG A 276 7.92 28.45 -23.03
C ARG A 276 6.76 27.87 -22.22
N PRO A 277 6.92 26.73 -21.51
CA PRO A 277 5.81 26.07 -20.81
C PRO A 277 5.14 26.94 -19.74
N SER A 278 5.93 27.76 -19.04
CA SER A 278 5.46 28.70 -18.03
C SER A 278 6.40 29.92 -17.96
N PRO A 279 5.88 31.12 -17.64
CA PRO A 279 6.71 32.28 -17.30
C PRO A 279 7.70 32.05 -16.16
N THR A 280 7.55 30.96 -15.40
CA THR A 280 8.42 30.57 -14.29
C THR A 280 8.92 29.13 -14.38
N SER A 281 9.04 28.60 -15.60
CA SER A 281 9.56 27.25 -15.86
C SER A 281 10.95 27.00 -15.24
N PHE A 282 11.09 25.84 -14.61
CA PHE A 282 12.38 25.26 -14.19
C PHE A 282 12.52 23.84 -14.73
N PRO A 283 13.64 23.47 -15.36
CA PRO A 283 14.74 24.35 -15.78
C PRO A 283 14.28 25.48 -16.71
N GLY A 284 14.92 26.64 -16.59
CA GLY A 284 14.53 27.86 -17.31
C GLY A 284 14.94 27.82 -18.78
N ARG A 285 14.12 27.21 -19.63
CA ARG A 285 14.36 27.13 -21.08
C ARG A 285 13.08 27.09 -21.90
N TYR A 286 13.21 27.38 -23.20
CA TYR A 286 12.21 27.01 -24.19
C TYR A 286 12.20 25.49 -24.41
N VAL A 287 11.12 24.96 -24.94
CA VAL A 287 10.96 23.53 -25.26
C VAL A 287 10.36 23.39 -26.65
N VAL A 288 10.69 22.30 -27.34
CA VAL A 288 10.14 22.00 -28.66
C VAL A 288 9.12 20.89 -28.50
N ASP A 289 7.89 21.15 -28.92
CA ASP A 289 6.83 20.16 -29.05
C ASP A 289 7.19 19.17 -30.16
N GLY A 290 7.63 17.97 -29.77
CA GLY A 290 8.07 16.93 -30.69
C GLY A 290 6.95 16.36 -31.57
N LEU A 291 5.68 16.46 -31.14
CA LEU A 291 4.53 15.93 -31.86
C LEU A 291 4.11 16.85 -33.00
N HIS A 292 4.19 18.17 -32.79
CA HIS A 292 3.71 19.15 -33.77
C HIS A 292 4.83 19.81 -34.59
N CYS A 293 6.08 19.80 -34.12
CA CYS A 293 7.19 20.42 -34.85
C CYS A 293 7.44 19.73 -36.21
N ASP A 294 7.34 20.50 -37.30
CA ASP A 294 7.60 20.08 -38.68
C ASP A 294 9.10 20.00 -39.04
N ARG A 295 9.97 20.37 -38.10
CA ARG A 295 11.43 20.41 -38.23
C ARG A 295 11.94 21.33 -39.37
N CYS A 296 11.23 22.42 -39.68
CA CYS A 296 11.65 23.39 -40.71
C CYS A 296 13.00 24.09 -40.47
N GLY A 297 13.57 24.04 -39.25
CA GLY A 297 14.91 24.58 -38.97
C GLY A 297 14.99 26.06 -38.61
N LEU A 298 13.93 26.85 -38.83
CA LEU A 298 13.96 28.32 -38.70
C LEU A 298 14.36 28.83 -37.31
N CYS A 299 14.00 28.10 -36.25
CA CYS A 299 14.32 28.48 -34.88
C CYS A 299 15.82 28.37 -34.53
N VAL A 300 16.59 27.52 -35.24
CA VAL A 300 18.01 27.27 -34.97
C VAL A 300 18.88 28.49 -35.25
N PRO A 301 18.88 29.10 -36.46
CA PRO A 301 19.66 30.30 -36.73
C PRO A 301 19.12 31.53 -35.98
N ALA A 302 17.84 31.55 -35.62
CA ALA A 302 17.23 32.60 -34.80
C ALA A 302 17.61 32.55 -33.31
N CYS A 303 18.33 31.52 -32.85
CA CYS A 303 18.76 31.42 -31.47
C CYS A 303 20.15 32.03 -31.28
N PRO A 304 20.28 33.20 -30.63
CA PRO A 304 21.58 33.87 -30.45
C PRO A 304 22.56 33.03 -29.62
N ARG A 305 22.05 32.19 -28.72
CA ARG A 305 22.84 31.29 -27.86
C ARG A 305 23.17 29.95 -28.50
N ARG A 306 22.69 29.68 -29.72
CA ARG A 306 22.82 28.38 -30.40
C ARG A 306 22.39 27.21 -29.51
N ALA A 307 21.34 27.43 -28.71
CA ALA A 307 20.89 26.48 -27.70
C ALA A 307 19.97 25.38 -28.25
N ILE A 308 19.59 25.44 -29.54
CA ILE A 308 18.54 24.61 -30.15
C ILE A 308 19.17 23.58 -31.09
N THR A 309 18.77 22.33 -30.94
CA THR A 309 18.99 21.25 -31.91
C THR A 309 17.66 20.59 -32.27
N LEU A 310 17.40 20.40 -33.57
CA LEU A 310 16.19 19.73 -34.06
C LEU A 310 16.43 18.27 -34.44
N GLU A 311 17.69 17.84 -34.47
CA GLU A 311 17.99 16.42 -34.54
C GLU A 311 17.46 15.75 -33.27
N ALA A 312 16.94 14.53 -33.42
CA ALA A 312 16.61 13.74 -32.25
C ALA A 312 17.94 13.41 -31.58
N GLY A 313 18.29 14.14 -30.52
CA GLY A 313 19.26 13.62 -29.57
C GLY A 313 18.69 12.29 -29.10
N GLY A 314 19.47 11.22 -29.18
CA GLY A 314 19.02 9.89 -28.83
C GLY A 314 18.43 9.82 -27.41
N GLU A 315 17.85 8.68 -27.07
CA GLU A 315 17.43 8.43 -25.70
C GLU A 315 18.66 8.05 -24.88
N ILE A 316 18.80 8.65 -23.70
CA ILE A 316 19.78 8.22 -22.71
C ILE A 316 19.05 7.30 -21.74
N GLU A 317 19.65 6.16 -21.42
CA GLU A 317 19.09 5.18 -20.49
C GLU A 317 19.96 5.08 -19.21
N PRO A 318 19.99 6.11 -18.34
CA PRO A 318 20.70 5.98 -17.08
C PRO A 318 20.09 4.88 -16.22
N THR A 319 20.96 4.03 -15.67
CA THR A 319 20.62 3.12 -14.58
C THR A 319 20.99 3.76 -13.25
N LEU A 320 20.05 3.86 -12.33
CA LEU A 320 20.22 4.44 -11.00
C LEU A 320 20.21 3.33 -9.95
N GLU A 321 21.16 3.38 -9.02
CA GLU A 321 21.16 2.56 -7.80
C GLU A 321 20.69 3.44 -6.64
N VAL A 322 19.55 3.07 -6.03
CA VAL A 322 18.94 3.85 -4.93
C VAL A 322 18.45 2.93 -3.82
N GLY A 323 18.47 3.38 -2.57
CA GLY A 323 17.95 2.58 -1.47
C GLY A 323 16.46 2.76 -1.22
N SER A 324 15.86 3.82 -1.75
CA SER A 324 14.42 4.12 -1.58
C SER A 324 13.85 4.95 -2.75
N ILE A 325 12.53 4.87 -2.92
CA ILE A 325 11.78 5.53 -4.00
C ILE A 325 10.58 6.27 -3.41
N VAL A 326 10.35 7.52 -3.82
CA VAL A 326 9.11 8.27 -3.54
C VAL A 326 8.32 8.45 -4.83
N VAL A 327 7.09 7.96 -4.85
CA VAL A 327 6.13 8.17 -5.95
C VAL A 327 5.29 9.40 -5.62
N ALA A 328 5.46 10.45 -6.42
CA ALA A 328 4.80 11.75 -6.26
C ALA A 328 4.23 12.29 -7.58
N THR A 329 3.65 11.40 -8.39
CA THR A 329 3.22 11.67 -9.78
C THR A 329 1.95 12.51 -9.92
N GLY A 330 1.36 12.94 -8.81
CA GLY A 330 0.22 13.84 -8.80
C GLY A 330 -1.08 13.21 -9.32
N PHE A 331 -1.86 14.00 -10.04
CA PHE A 331 -3.22 13.66 -10.49
C PHE A 331 -3.51 14.35 -11.83
N ALA A 332 -4.61 13.98 -12.48
CA ALA A 332 -5.19 14.70 -13.61
C ALA A 332 -6.52 15.36 -13.22
N PRO A 333 -6.85 16.57 -13.70
CA PRO A 333 -8.21 17.09 -13.58
C PRO A 333 -9.17 16.17 -14.34
N PHE A 334 -10.39 16.01 -13.82
CA PHE A 334 -11.44 15.29 -14.55
C PHE A 334 -11.75 16.02 -15.86
N THR A 335 -11.68 15.30 -16.98
CA THR A 335 -12.01 15.79 -18.32
C THR A 335 -13.49 15.51 -18.64
N PRO A 336 -14.30 16.53 -18.94
CA PRO A 336 -15.70 16.34 -19.33
C PRO A 336 -15.92 15.57 -20.66
N ALA A 337 -14.95 15.56 -21.57
CA ALA A 337 -15.03 14.83 -22.83
C ALA A 337 -15.25 13.32 -22.61
N GLY A 338 -16.13 12.70 -23.40
CA GLY A 338 -16.50 11.29 -23.25
C GLY A 338 -17.38 10.97 -22.04
N SER A 339 -17.90 12.00 -21.35
CA SER A 339 -18.77 11.84 -20.17
C SER A 339 -20.11 12.55 -20.37
N ARG A 340 -21.04 12.42 -19.41
CA ARG A 340 -22.34 13.12 -19.44
C ARG A 340 -22.24 14.64 -19.50
N TYR A 341 -21.06 15.21 -19.21
CA TYR A 341 -20.81 16.65 -19.19
C TYR A 341 -20.27 17.19 -20.52
N GLU A 342 -19.94 16.33 -21.48
CA GLU A 342 -19.36 16.73 -22.77
C GLU A 342 -20.24 17.75 -23.50
N ALA A 343 -21.55 17.48 -23.55
CA ALA A 343 -22.53 18.38 -24.16
C ALA A 343 -22.61 19.75 -23.48
N TRP A 344 -22.31 19.83 -22.18
CA TRP A 344 -22.26 21.10 -21.46
C TRP A 344 -21.03 21.90 -21.86
N THR A 345 -19.86 21.26 -21.86
CA THR A 345 -18.59 21.92 -22.26
C THR A 345 -18.48 22.24 -23.75
N ALA A 346 -19.39 21.72 -24.57
CA ALA A 346 -19.51 22.16 -25.96
C ALA A 346 -20.02 23.61 -26.09
N GLN A 347 -20.65 24.15 -25.05
CA GLN A 347 -21.14 25.53 -25.03
C GLN A 347 -19.99 26.51 -24.68
N PRO A 348 -19.79 27.60 -25.44
CA PRO A 348 -18.73 28.59 -25.18
C PRO A 348 -18.76 29.25 -23.80
N GLN A 349 -19.94 29.28 -23.15
CA GLN A 349 -20.18 29.84 -21.82
C GLN A 349 -19.88 28.86 -20.69
N VAL A 350 -19.49 27.62 -20.98
CA VAL A 350 -19.21 26.60 -19.96
C VAL A 350 -17.70 26.34 -19.93
N ILE A 351 -17.08 26.61 -18.79
CA ILE A 351 -15.64 26.40 -18.57
C ILE A 351 -15.39 25.55 -17.34
N THR A 352 -14.20 24.99 -17.18
CA THR A 352 -13.82 24.28 -15.95
C THR A 352 -13.20 25.23 -14.92
N THR A 353 -13.11 24.78 -13.66
CA THR A 353 -12.34 25.49 -12.63
C THR A 353 -10.86 25.63 -13.00
N VAL A 354 -10.28 24.68 -13.74
CA VAL A 354 -8.88 24.77 -14.19
C VAL A 354 -8.72 25.85 -15.26
N ASP A 355 -9.68 25.99 -16.17
CA ASP A 355 -9.67 27.06 -17.16
C ASP A 355 -9.84 28.43 -16.51
N LEU A 356 -10.70 28.50 -15.49
CA LEU A 356 -10.89 29.73 -14.72
C LEU A 356 -9.62 30.16 -14.00
N GLU A 357 -8.79 29.24 -13.47
CA GLU A 357 -7.46 29.61 -12.93
C GLU A 357 -6.61 30.34 -13.97
N ARG A 358 -6.55 29.80 -15.19
CA ARG A 358 -5.75 30.38 -16.27
C ARG A 358 -6.31 31.74 -16.73
N ARG A 359 -7.63 31.91 -16.72
CA ARG A 359 -8.27 33.20 -17.07
C ARG A 359 -8.13 34.25 -15.96
N LEU A 360 -8.05 33.83 -14.70
CA LEU A 360 -7.82 34.71 -13.56
C LEU A 360 -6.36 35.16 -13.47
N ASP A 361 -5.42 34.36 -13.96
CA ASP A 361 -4.00 34.69 -13.97
C ASP A 361 -3.69 35.90 -14.89
N PRO A 362 -3.11 37.00 -14.37
CA PRO A 362 -2.65 38.13 -15.19
C PRO A 362 -1.57 37.75 -16.21
N GLN A 363 -0.77 36.72 -15.92
CA GLN A 363 0.21 36.15 -16.87
C GLN A 363 -0.38 35.00 -17.69
N GLY A 364 -1.67 34.73 -17.49
CA GLY A 364 -2.44 33.76 -18.24
C GLY A 364 -2.83 34.27 -19.63
N PRO A 365 -3.43 33.40 -20.45
CA PRO A 365 -3.73 33.67 -21.86
C PRO A 365 -4.68 34.83 -22.12
N THR A 366 -5.52 35.19 -21.15
CA THR A 366 -6.49 36.28 -21.28
C THR A 366 -6.02 37.57 -20.59
N GLY A 367 -4.78 37.59 -20.07
CA GLY A 367 -4.25 38.73 -19.31
C GLY A 367 -5.08 39.04 -18.06
N GLY A 368 -5.62 38.02 -17.39
CA GLY A 368 -6.47 38.17 -16.20
C GLY A 368 -7.93 38.54 -16.47
N ARG A 369 -8.36 38.59 -17.74
CA ARG A 369 -9.76 38.91 -18.12
C ARG A 369 -10.62 37.66 -18.12
N VAL A 370 -11.75 37.70 -17.39
CA VAL A 370 -12.69 36.59 -17.30
C VAL A 370 -13.87 36.84 -18.22
N ARG A 371 -13.97 36.05 -19.30
CA ARG A 371 -15.04 36.10 -20.31
C ARG A 371 -15.35 34.70 -20.81
N ALA A 372 -16.57 34.48 -21.29
CA ALA A 372 -16.91 33.29 -22.07
C ALA A 372 -16.07 33.21 -23.35
N ILE A 373 -15.94 32.01 -23.93
CA ILE A 373 -15.17 31.82 -25.17
C ILE A 373 -15.83 32.62 -26.30
N GLY A 374 -15.05 33.46 -26.98
CA GLY A 374 -15.55 34.32 -28.07
C GLY A 374 -16.33 35.56 -27.61
N ALA A 375 -16.55 35.77 -26.30
CA ALA A 375 -17.28 36.91 -25.79
C ALA A 375 -16.39 38.15 -25.58
N THR A 376 -16.94 39.33 -25.87
CA THR A 376 -16.27 40.63 -25.66
C THR A 376 -16.63 41.27 -24.32
N ALA A 377 -17.80 40.95 -23.76
CA ALA A 377 -18.29 41.45 -22.48
C ALA A 377 -17.88 40.56 -21.29
N GLU A 378 -17.82 41.16 -20.09
CA GLU A 378 -17.62 40.45 -18.84
C GLU A 378 -18.95 39.89 -18.31
N PRO A 379 -18.95 38.69 -17.70
CA PRO A 379 -20.17 38.05 -17.22
C PRO A 379 -20.73 38.78 -15.99
N GLN A 380 -22.05 38.98 -15.97
CA GLN A 380 -22.81 39.55 -14.84
C GLN A 380 -23.48 38.46 -14.01
N ASP A 381 -23.87 37.34 -14.62
CA ASP A 381 -24.42 36.16 -13.95
C ASP A 381 -23.46 34.97 -14.09
N ILE A 382 -22.95 34.48 -12.97
CA ILE A 382 -21.98 33.38 -12.92
C ILE A 382 -22.50 32.27 -12.00
N ALA A 383 -22.41 31.02 -12.47
CA ALA A 383 -22.75 29.86 -11.67
C ALA A 383 -21.61 28.85 -11.58
N PHE A 384 -21.34 28.35 -10.38
CA PHE A 384 -20.47 27.20 -10.16
C PHE A 384 -21.30 25.93 -10.00
N VAL A 385 -20.92 24.85 -10.67
CA VAL A 385 -21.53 23.53 -10.51
C VAL A 385 -20.53 22.60 -9.84
N LEU A 386 -20.83 22.18 -8.61
CA LEU A 386 -19.92 21.34 -7.82
C LEU A 386 -20.05 19.83 -8.14
N CYS A 387 -19.02 19.09 -7.74
CA CYS A 387 -18.94 17.63 -7.86
C CYS A 387 -18.94 17.11 -9.31
N VAL A 388 -18.46 17.89 -10.28
CA VAL A 388 -18.40 17.43 -11.68
C VAL A 388 -17.32 16.34 -11.80
N GLY A 389 -17.74 15.13 -12.17
CA GLY A 389 -16.84 13.97 -12.23
C GLY A 389 -16.45 13.42 -10.86
N SER A 390 -17.26 13.64 -9.82
CA SER A 390 -17.03 13.15 -8.46
C SER A 390 -18.34 12.85 -7.73
N ARG A 391 -18.34 11.81 -6.88
CA ARG A 391 -19.54 11.32 -6.18
C ARG A 391 -20.68 11.04 -7.17
N GLU A 392 -20.34 10.46 -8.31
CA GLU A 392 -21.30 10.00 -9.32
C GLU A 392 -21.72 8.55 -9.00
N ALA A 393 -22.92 8.13 -9.46
CA ALA A 393 -23.38 6.75 -9.27
C ALA A 393 -22.57 5.77 -10.15
N GLU A 394 -22.32 6.20 -11.39
CA GLU A 394 -21.48 5.54 -12.38
C GLU A 394 -20.20 6.37 -12.58
N GLY A 395 -19.04 5.71 -12.71
CA GLY A 395 -17.74 6.38 -12.73
C GLY A 395 -17.19 6.67 -11.33
N ASN A 396 -16.72 7.90 -11.10
CA ASN A 396 -16.00 8.28 -9.87
C ASN A 396 -16.92 8.43 -8.65
N ARG A 397 -17.00 7.39 -7.82
CA ARG A 397 -17.86 7.36 -6.61
C ARG A 397 -17.29 8.11 -5.41
N TYR A 398 -16.01 8.51 -5.45
CA TYR A 398 -15.33 9.22 -4.37
C TYR A 398 -15.51 10.75 -4.45
N CYS A 399 -15.17 11.45 -3.37
CA CYS A 399 -15.11 12.90 -3.33
C CYS A 399 -13.70 13.39 -3.58
N SER A 400 -13.51 14.35 -4.50
CA SER A 400 -12.20 14.92 -4.77
C SER A 400 -11.69 15.95 -3.75
N ARG A 401 -12.43 16.19 -2.65
CA ARG A 401 -12.07 17.02 -1.46
C ARG A 401 -11.77 18.51 -1.70
N VAL A 402 -11.23 18.90 -2.85
CA VAL A 402 -10.74 20.27 -3.13
C VAL A 402 -11.69 21.11 -3.99
N CYS A 403 -12.71 20.52 -4.61
CA CYS A 403 -13.62 21.23 -5.53
C CYS A 403 -14.42 22.34 -4.80
N CYS A 404 -14.88 22.06 -3.58
CA CYS A 404 -15.61 23.03 -2.75
C CYS A 404 -14.75 24.26 -2.39
N PRO A 405 -13.58 24.12 -1.73
CA PRO A 405 -12.75 25.28 -1.41
C PRO A 405 -12.19 25.97 -2.65
N THR A 406 -11.94 25.24 -3.75
CA THR A 406 -11.54 25.85 -5.03
C THR A 406 -12.63 26.79 -5.56
N ALA A 407 -13.88 26.33 -5.59
CA ALA A 407 -15.00 27.16 -6.05
C ALA A 407 -15.22 28.38 -5.15
N LEU A 408 -15.14 28.22 -3.82
CA LEU A 408 -15.24 29.34 -2.87
C LEU A 408 -14.17 30.40 -3.13
N LYS A 409 -12.90 29.97 -3.25
CA LYS A 409 -11.77 30.86 -3.55
C LYS A 409 -11.96 31.57 -4.89
N GLN A 410 -12.33 30.85 -5.94
CA GLN A 410 -12.54 31.46 -7.26
C GLN A 410 -13.74 32.40 -7.28
N ALA A 411 -14.83 32.07 -6.59
CA ALA A 411 -16.00 32.94 -6.48
C ALA A 411 -15.67 34.25 -5.73
N LEU A 412 -14.89 34.18 -4.65
CA LEU A 412 -14.40 35.36 -3.93
C LEU A 412 -13.49 36.23 -4.81
N GLU A 413 -12.57 35.62 -5.54
CA GLU A 413 -11.69 36.34 -6.48
C GLU A 413 -12.50 37.01 -7.60
N LEU A 414 -13.51 36.32 -8.14
CA LEU A 414 -14.43 36.91 -9.11
C LEU A 414 -15.22 38.06 -8.51
N LYS A 415 -15.73 37.92 -7.28
CA LYS A 415 -16.51 38.97 -6.60
C LYS A 415 -15.67 40.21 -6.34
N ALA A 416 -14.38 40.04 -6.03
CA ALA A 416 -13.44 41.15 -5.87
C ALA A 416 -13.18 41.90 -7.19
N ARG A 417 -13.15 41.20 -8.32
CA ARG A 417 -12.91 41.79 -9.66
C ARG A 417 -14.17 42.33 -10.31
N LEU A 418 -15.30 41.66 -10.09
CA LEU A 418 -16.61 41.95 -10.65
C LEU A 418 -17.61 42.16 -9.49
N PRO A 419 -17.56 43.31 -8.78
CA PRO A 419 -18.37 43.52 -7.57
C PRO A 419 -19.87 43.39 -7.79
N GLN A 420 -20.34 43.75 -9.00
CA GLN A 420 -21.76 43.70 -9.37
C GLN A 420 -22.22 42.33 -9.88
N ALA A 421 -21.29 41.39 -10.13
CA ALA A 421 -21.66 40.07 -10.62
C ALA A 421 -22.47 39.30 -9.58
N ARG A 422 -23.55 38.67 -10.04
CA ARG A 422 -24.37 37.70 -9.29
C ARG A 422 -23.74 36.33 -9.42
N ILE A 423 -23.14 35.85 -8.33
CA ILE A 423 -22.46 34.56 -8.30
C ILE A 423 -23.27 33.58 -7.48
N ARG A 424 -23.50 32.39 -8.03
CA ARG A 424 -24.24 31.29 -7.39
C ARG A 424 -23.42 30.00 -7.41
N ILE A 425 -23.50 29.20 -6.36
CA ILE A 425 -22.82 27.90 -6.25
C ILE A 425 -23.87 26.82 -6.06
N TYR A 426 -24.01 25.92 -7.04
CA TYR A 426 -24.87 24.73 -6.98
C TYR A 426 -24.12 23.58 -6.34
N TYR A 427 -24.62 23.08 -5.22
CA TYR A 427 -23.94 22.07 -4.42
C TYR A 427 -24.91 21.05 -3.81
N ARG A 428 -24.37 19.87 -3.45
CA ARG A 428 -25.05 18.86 -2.62
C ARG A 428 -24.72 19.05 -1.14
N ASP A 429 -23.42 19.02 -0.86
CA ASP A 429 -22.82 19.32 0.44
C ASP A 429 -21.60 20.23 0.24
N LEU A 430 -21.46 21.26 1.07
CA LEU A 430 -20.23 22.05 1.14
C LEU A 430 -19.26 21.35 2.09
N ARG A 431 -18.08 20.98 1.58
CA ARG A 431 -17.06 20.25 2.35
C ARG A 431 -15.87 21.14 2.69
N THR A 432 -16.02 21.93 3.76
CA THR A 432 -15.03 22.86 4.33
C THR A 432 -14.31 22.26 5.55
N VAL A 433 -13.65 21.12 5.37
CA VAL A 433 -13.22 20.25 6.48
C VAL A 433 -11.96 20.69 7.25
N LYS A 434 -11.19 21.67 6.73
CA LYS A 434 -9.99 22.19 7.41
C LYS A 434 -10.32 23.47 8.17
N ARG A 435 -9.56 23.74 9.24
CA ARG A 435 -9.77 24.87 10.18
C ARG A 435 -10.12 26.19 9.51
N GLU A 436 -9.41 26.53 8.43
CA GLU A 436 -9.54 27.81 7.74
C GLU A 436 -10.55 27.79 6.58
N TRP A 437 -11.05 26.61 6.18
CA TRP A 437 -11.96 26.48 5.05
C TRP A 437 -13.38 26.96 5.37
N GLU A 438 -13.81 26.82 6.63
CA GLU A 438 -15.11 27.33 7.05
C GLU A 438 -15.15 28.86 7.07
N ALA A 439 -14.02 29.50 7.41
CA ALA A 439 -13.87 30.94 7.30
C ALA A 439 -13.99 31.39 5.83
N LEU A 440 -13.43 30.64 4.87
CA LEU A 440 -13.57 30.92 3.45
C LEU A 440 -15.03 30.86 2.98
N TYR A 441 -15.81 29.90 3.49
CA TYR A 441 -17.25 29.84 3.22
C TYR A 441 -18.01 31.02 3.83
N THR A 442 -17.68 31.39 5.07
CA THR A 442 -18.28 32.54 5.76
C THR A 442 -18.04 33.83 4.97
N GLN A 443 -16.80 34.08 4.55
CA GLN A 443 -16.42 35.22 3.71
C GLN A 443 -17.19 35.22 2.39
N ALA A 444 -17.34 34.06 1.73
CA ALA A 444 -18.09 33.97 0.48
C ALA A 444 -19.56 34.36 0.66
N ARG A 445 -20.19 33.90 1.74
CA ARG A 445 -21.57 34.26 2.09
C ARG A 445 -21.71 35.75 2.39
N GLU A 446 -20.79 36.31 3.17
CA GLU A 446 -20.77 37.74 3.51
C GLU A 446 -20.53 38.63 2.27
N ALA A 447 -19.78 38.13 1.28
CA ALA A 447 -19.60 38.79 -0.01
C ALA A 447 -20.84 38.72 -0.93
N GLY A 448 -21.95 38.14 -0.47
CA GLY A 448 -23.21 38.05 -1.21
C GLY A 448 -23.23 36.95 -2.28
N ILE A 449 -22.36 35.94 -2.19
CA ILE A 449 -22.40 34.77 -3.07
C ILE A 449 -23.57 33.87 -2.66
N GLY A 450 -24.42 33.52 -3.62
CA GLY A 450 -25.59 32.66 -3.40
C GLY A 450 -25.21 31.18 -3.35
N PHE A 451 -25.86 30.42 -2.47
CA PHE A 451 -25.63 28.99 -2.30
C PHE A 451 -26.92 28.22 -2.58
N MET A 452 -26.93 27.44 -3.66
CA MET A 452 -28.09 26.68 -4.12
C MET A 452 -27.88 25.21 -3.81
N ARG A 453 -28.61 24.69 -2.82
CA ARG A 453 -28.56 23.26 -2.48
C ARG A 453 -29.43 22.47 -3.46
N ALA A 454 -28.83 22.10 -4.58
CA ALA A 454 -29.53 21.53 -5.72
C ALA A 454 -28.63 20.61 -6.54
N LYS A 455 -29.26 19.63 -7.20
CA LYS A 455 -28.60 18.75 -8.17
C LYS A 455 -28.84 19.26 -9.59
N VAL A 456 -27.78 19.74 -10.25
CA VAL A 456 -27.86 20.16 -11.66
C VAL A 456 -28.12 18.96 -12.56
N ARG A 457 -29.22 19.05 -13.31
CA ARG A 457 -29.66 18.06 -14.31
C ARG A 457 -29.00 18.28 -15.64
N ASP A 458 -29.02 19.52 -16.12
CA ASP A 458 -28.63 19.88 -17.47
C ASP A 458 -28.18 21.34 -17.59
N ILE A 459 -27.36 21.63 -18.61
CA ILE A 459 -26.97 22.98 -19.02
C ILE A 459 -27.23 23.13 -20.51
N ARG A 460 -28.18 24.00 -20.86
CA ARG A 460 -28.68 24.15 -22.22
C ARG A 460 -28.30 25.51 -22.82
N PRO A 461 -28.17 25.62 -24.14
CA PRO A 461 -28.12 26.93 -24.79
C PRO A 461 -29.41 27.72 -24.55
N SER A 462 -29.30 29.04 -24.41
CA SER A 462 -30.43 29.97 -24.39
C SER A 462 -30.49 30.77 -25.70
N GLU A 463 -31.63 31.41 -26.00
CA GLU A 463 -31.70 32.42 -27.06
C GLU A 463 -30.86 33.65 -26.64
N GLY A 464 -29.60 33.71 -27.11
CA GLY A 464 -28.65 34.76 -26.79
C GLY A 464 -27.29 34.23 -26.33
N ALA A 465 -26.45 35.10 -25.76
CA ALA A 465 -25.10 34.76 -25.30
C ALA A 465 -25.07 34.13 -23.88
N GLN A 466 -26.10 33.35 -23.51
CA GLN A 466 -26.29 32.78 -22.17
C GLN A 466 -26.58 31.27 -22.23
N VAL A 467 -26.40 30.58 -21.10
CA VAL A 467 -26.86 29.20 -20.89
C VAL A 467 -27.90 29.14 -19.77
N VAL A 468 -28.77 28.13 -19.84
CA VAL A 468 -29.78 27.85 -18.82
C VAL A 468 -29.33 26.64 -18.00
N ILE A 469 -29.21 26.82 -16.69
CA ILE A 469 -28.92 25.75 -15.73
C ILE A 469 -30.23 25.23 -15.18
N GLU A 470 -30.47 23.94 -15.38
CA GLU A 470 -31.59 23.24 -14.75
C GLU A 470 -31.14 22.45 -13.54
N ALA A 471 -31.76 22.70 -12.40
CA ALA A 471 -31.39 22.04 -11.16
C ALA A 471 -32.61 21.62 -10.35
N ASP A 472 -32.54 20.40 -9.81
CA ASP A 472 -33.50 19.89 -8.84
C ASP A 472 -33.19 20.52 -7.48
N GLN A 473 -34.07 21.40 -7.01
CA GLN A 473 -33.95 22.00 -5.68
C GLN A 473 -34.42 21.00 -4.63
N GLU A 474 -33.55 20.68 -3.66
CA GLU A 474 -33.94 19.77 -2.57
C GLU A 474 -34.99 20.42 -1.67
N LEU A 475 -34.89 21.74 -1.47
CA LEU A 475 -35.84 22.54 -0.71
C LEU A 475 -36.98 22.97 -1.65
N GLY A 476 -38.09 22.23 -1.61
CA GLY A 476 -39.33 22.57 -2.31
C GLY A 476 -39.69 21.70 -3.51
N GLN A 477 -38.85 20.74 -3.90
CA GLN A 477 -39.14 19.74 -4.96
C GLN A 477 -39.59 20.34 -6.31
N TRP A 478 -38.98 21.44 -6.73
CA TRP A 478 -39.21 22.04 -8.05
C TRP A 478 -37.89 22.18 -8.82
N VAL A 479 -37.99 22.33 -10.15
CA VAL A 479 -36.84 22.50 -11.04
C VAL A 479 -36.61 23.99 -11.27
N SER A 480 -35.47 24.52 -10.85
CA SER A 480 -35.05 25.88 -11.21
C SER A 480 -34.44 25.91 -12.61
N ALA A 481 -34.77 26.95 -13.39
CA ALA A 481 -34.21 27.22 -14.72
C ALA A 481 -33.52 28.59 -14.73
N ASP A 482 -32.25 28.60 -14.36
CA ASP A 482 -31.47 29.80 -14.12
C ASP A 482 -30.65 30.21 -15.34
N ARG A 483 -30.83 31.44 -15.84
CA ARG A 483 -30.00 31.99 -16.92
C ARG A 483 -28.68 32.55 -16.35
N VAL A 484 -27.57 32.21 -17.00
CA VAL A 484 -26.23 32.69 -16.64
C VAL A 484 -25.38 33.00 -17.87
N ASP A 485 -24.48 33.97 -17.72
CA ASP A 485 -23.51 34.36 -18.75
C ASP A 485 -22.30 33.42 -18.77
N LEU A 486 -21.96 32.84 -17.62
CA LEU A 486 -20.83 31.93 -17.45
C LEU A 486 -21.16 30.82 -16.44
N ALA A 487 -21.03 29.57 -16.86
CA ALA A 487 -21.09 28.40 -15.97
C ALA A 487 -19.69 27.81 -15.78
N VAL A 488 -19.32 27.55 -14.52
CA VAL A 488 -18.01 27.03 -14.13
C VAL A 488 -18.19 25.64 -13.52
N LEU A 489 -17.70 24.63 -14.21
CA LEU A 489 -17.73 23.24 -13.75
C LEU A 489 -16.57 22.99 -12.78
N ALA A 490 -16.87 22.76 -11.51
CA ALA A 490 -15.87 22.38 -10.52
C ALA A 490 -15.51 20.90 -10.64
N VAL A 491 -14.61 20.64 -11.58
CA VAL A 491 -14.12 19.31 -11.95
C VAL A 491 -13.35 18.65 -10.80
N GLY A 492 -13.50 17.32 -10.71
CA GLY A 492 -12.79 16.47 -9.77
C GLY A 492 -11.31 16.26 -10.08
N MET A 493 -10.66 15.50 -9.21
CA MET A 493 -9.31 14.95 -9.39
C MET A 493 -9.46 13.47 -9.78
N THR A 494 -8.83 13.06 -10.87
CA THR A 494 -8.68 11.67 -11.32
C THR A 494 -7.23 11.22 -11.21
N PRO A 495 -6.96 9.90 -11.17
CA PRO A 495 -5.60 9.39 -11.25
C PRO A 495 -4.91 9.94 -12.52
N GLY A 496 -3.66 10.38 -12.39
CA GLY A 496 -2.87 10.74 -13.56
C GLY A 496 -2.55 9.51 -14.41
N ASP A 497 -2.03 9.75 -15.62
CA ASP A 497 -1.53 8.66 -16.46
C ASP A 497 -0.35 7.97 -15.77
N THR A 498 -0.61 6.76 -15.28
CA THR A 498 0.24 5.97 -14.39
C THR A 498 0.21 4.49 -14.76
N SER A 499 -0.40 4.10 -15.89
CA SER A 499 -0.52 2.70 -16.32
C SER A 499 0.85 2.02 -16.39
N THR A 500 1.78 2.61 -17.14
CA THR A 500 3.17 2.14 -17.24
C THR A 500 3.84 2.09 -15.88
N LEU A 501 3.68 3.13 -15.05
CA LEU A 501 4.35 3.18 -13.75
C LEU A 501 3.80 2.14 -12.76
N ARG A 502 2.50 1.82 -12.82
CA ARG A 502 1.88 0.73 -12.04
C ARG A 502 2.46 -0.62 -12.45
N GLU A 503 2.70 -0.84 -13.73
CA GLU A 503 3.29 -2.07 -14.25
C GLU A 503 4.78 -2.19 -13.89
N VAL A 504 5.53 -1.09 -13.98
CA VAL A 504 6.96 -1.05 -13.68
C VAL A 504 7.23 -1.20 -12.19
N LEU A 505 6.54 -0.43 -11.35
CA LEU A 505 6.67 -0.54 -9.88
C LEU A 505 5.85 -1.70 -9.30
N LYS A 506 4.93 -2.28 -10.10
CA LYS A 506 4.00 -3.34 -9.71
C LYS A 506 3.24 -3.00 -8.40
N LEU A 507 2.83 -1.74 -8.27
CA LEU A 507 2.11 -1.22 -7.11
C LEU A 507 0.60 -1.40 -7.28
N PRO A 508 -0.12 -1.86 -6.23
CA PRO A 508 -1.56 -1.95 -6.27
C PRO A 508 -2.22 -0.57 -6.30
N VAL A 509 -3.43 -0.53 -6.83
CA VAL A 509 -4.29 0.66 -6.82
C VAL A 509 -5.58 0.39 -6.06
N SER A 510 -6.07 1.42 -5.38
CA SER A 510 -7.34 1.42 -4.67
C SER A 510 -8.51 1.39 -5.65
N PRO A 511 -9.75 1.06 -5.21
CA PRO A 511 -10.93 1.07 -6.08
C PRO A 511 -11.24 2.41 -6.76
N ASP A 512 -10.70 3.51 -6.23
CA ASP A 512 -10.76 4.86 -6.82
C ASP A 512 -9.71 5.10 -7.91
N GLY A 513 -8.84 4.11 -8.17
CA GLY A 513 -7.80 4.13 -9.19
C GLY A 513 -6.51 4.82 -8.78
N PHE A 514 -6.37 5.34 -7.56
CA PHE A 514 -5.12 5.92 -7.05
C PHE A 514 -4.20 4.85 -6.45
N PHE A 515 -2.92 5.16 -6.24
CA PHE A 515 -1.99 4.22 -5.60
C PHE A 515 -2.44 3.88 -4.17
N MET A 516 -2.41 2.60 -3.84
CA MET A 516 -2.85 2.10 -2.55
C MET A 516 -1.71 2.14 -1.53
N GLU A 517 -1.94 2.79 -0.39
CA GLU A 517 -1.06 2.71 0.78
C GLU A 517 -1.10 1.33 1.45
N SER A 518 -0.05 0.99 2.19
CA SER A 518 0.06 -0.25 2.95
C SER A 518 -1.01 -0.36 4.05
N HIS A 519 -1.31 0.76 4.72
CA HIS A 519 -2.39 0.82 5.69
C HIS A 519 -2.90 2.26 5.90
N PRO A 520 -4.22 2.54 5.82
CA PRO A 520 -4.76 3.90 5.83
C PRO A 520 -4.40 4.78 7.04
N LYS A 521 -4.17 4.16 8.21
CA LYS A 521 -3.84 4.85 9.47
C LYS A 521 -2.39 4.71 9.93
N LEU A 522 -1.90 3.47 10.05
CA LEU A 522 -0.57 3.17 10.60
C LEU A 522 0.57 3.44 9.62
N ARG A 523 0.32 3.23 8.32
CA ARG A 523 1.34 3.32 7.26
C ARG A 523 0.78 4.03 6.01
N PRO A 524 0.31 5.29 6.14
CA PRO A 524 -0.41 5.99 5.07
C PRO A 524 0.50 6.46 3.92
N LEU A 525 1.82 6.44 4.11
CA LEU A 525 2.81 6.87 3.12
C LEU A 525 3.64 5.71 2.57
N GLU A 526 3.51 4.51 3.12
CA GLU A 526 4.28 3.34 2.72
C GLU A 526 3.45 2.52 1.72
N THR A 527 4.10 1.84 0.79
CA THR A 527 3.44 0.86 -0.07
C THR A 527 3.61 -0.55 0.48
N VAL A 528 3.07 -1.53 -0.22
CA VAL A 528 3.31 -2.96 0.08
C VAL A 528 4.74 -3.42 -0.27
N LEU A 529 5.49 -2.60 -1.02
CA LEU A 529 6.89 -2.82 -1.34
C LEU A 529 7.74 -1.90 -0.47
N ASP A 530 8.51 -2.50 0.43
CA ASP A 530 9.31 -1.78 1.42
C ASP A 530 10.32 -0.84 0.76
N GLY A 531 10.41 0.41 1.23
CA GLY A 531 11.32 1.40 0.65
C GLY A 531 10.73 2.17 -0.53
N ILE A 532 9.52 1.82 -0.97
CA ILE A 532 8.72 2.60 -1.92
C ILE A 532 7.60 3.32 -1.15
N PHE A 533 7.60 4.65 -1.23
CA PHE A 533 6.71 5.55 -0.50
C PHE A 533 5.82 6.34 -1.45
N LEU A 534 4.67 6.80 -0.96
CA LEU A 534 3.72 7.64 -1.68
C LEU A 534 3.72 9.06 -1.10
N ALA A 535 3.67 10.07 -1.96
CA ALA A 535 3.50 11.46 -1.54
C ALA A 535 2.59 12.25 -2.48
N GLY A 536 1.60 12.95 -1.92
CA GLY A 536 0.76 13.86 -2.67
C GLY A 536 -0.43 13.18 -3.35
N ALA A 537 -0.97 13.85 -4.38
CA ALA A 537 -2.26 13.50 -4.96
C ALA A 537 -2.28 12.15 -5.72
N CYS A 538 -1.13 11.50 -5.95
CA CYS A 538 -1.08 10.18 -6.57
C CYS A 538 -1.65 9.06 -5.68
N GLN A 539 -1.70 9.29 -4.37
CA GLN A 539 -2.33 8.39 -3.39
C GLN A 539 -3.84 8.68 -3.21
N GLY A 540 -4.34 9.79 -3.74
CA GLY A 540 -5.75 10.16 -3.65
C GLY A 540 -5.97 11.67 -3.55
N PRO A 541 -7.20 12.16 -3.77
CA PRO A 541 -7.50 13.58 -3.81
C PRO A 541 -7.12 14.30 -2.50
N LYS A 542 -6.38 15.40 -2.61
CA LYS A 542 -5.94 16.23 -1.48
C LYS A 542 -5.46 17.60 -1.94
N ASP A 543 -5.34 18.53 -1.00
CA ASP A 543 -4.87 19.88 -1.30
C ASP A 543 -3.33 19.99 -1.33
N LEU A 544 -2.87 21.20 -1.65
CA LEU A 544 -1.45 21.51 -1.75
C LEU A 544 -0.70 21.34 -0.43
N ALA A 545 -1.25 21.84 0.67
CA ALA A 545 -0.61 21.77 1.99
C ALA A 545 -0.43 20.31 2.44
N GLU A 546 -1.46 19.49 2.32
CA GLU A 546 -1.41 18.05 2.64
C GLU A 546 -0.43 17.32 1.74
N SER A 547 -0.34 17.69 0.46
CA SER A 547 0.64 17.11 -0.47
C SER A 547 2.07 17.43 -0.09
N ILE A 548 2.36 18.66 0.34
CA ILE A 548 3.68 19.08 0.83
C ILE A 548 4.00 18.34 2.13
N THR A 549 3.05 18.26 3.07
CA THR A 549 3.23 17.53 4.33
C THR A 549 3.51 16.04 4.08
N GLN A 550 2.83 15.41 3.13
CA GLN A 550 3.15 14.02 2.74
C GLN A 550 4.54 13.89 2.13
N GLY A 551 5.01 14.88 1.37
CA GLY A 551 6.40 14.92 0.87
C GLY A 551 7.42 14.89 2.02
N THR A 552 7.25 15.74 3.04
CA THR A 552 8.08 15.72 4.25
C THR A 552 7.94 14.42 5.04
N GLY A 553 6.72 13.86 5.13
CA GLY A 553 6.50 12.59 5.80
C GLY A 553 7.20 11.41 5.12
N ALA A 554 7.18 11.36 3.78
CA ALA A 554 7.88 10.34 2.99
C ALA A 554 9.40 10.50 3.16
N ALA A 555 9.91 11.73 3.12
CA ALA A 555 11.31 12.02 3.43
C ALA A 555 11.68 11.52 4.83
N GLY A 556 10.89 11.83 5.88
CA GLY A 556 11.15 11.37 7.24
C GLY A 556 11.23 9.85 7.38
N LYS A 557 10.41 9.09 6.64
CA LYS A 557 10.49 7.62 6.59
C LYS A 557 11.78 7.14 5.94
N ILE A 558 12.21 7.78 4.86
CA ILE A 558 13.49 7.50 4.20
C ILE A 558 14.66 7.82 5.14
N LEU A 559 14.63 8.97 5.81
CA LEU A 559 15.69 9.36 6.74
C LEU A 559 15.82 8.38 7.91
N ALA A 560 14.70 7.90 8.46
CA ALA A 560 14.72 6.87 9.50
C ALA A 560 15.36 5.56 9.02
N LEU A 561 15.11 5.19 7.76
CA LEU A 561 15.70 4.00 7.16
C LEU A 561 17.20 4.18 6.91
N MET A 562 17.57 5.37 6.41
CA MET A 562 18.94 5.77 6.08
C MET A 562 19.76 6.24 7.29
N ALA A 563 19.19 6.19 8.50
CA ALA A 563 19.93 6.35 9.75
C ALA A 563 20.81 5.15 10.07
N HIS A 564 20.61 4.03 9.37
CA HIS A 564 21.36 2.80 9.50
C HIS A 564 22.11 2.51 8.19
N ASP A 565 23.32 1.95 8.29
CA ASP A 565 24.10 1.53 7.12
C ASP A 565 23.67 0.16 6.59
N THR A 566 22.97 -0.61 7.43
CA THR A 566 22.45 -1.93 7.09
C THR A 566 21.02 -2.11 7.60
N ILE A 567 20.28 -2.99 6.94
CA ILE A 567 18.98 -3.49 7.43
C ILE A 567 19.12 -4.94 7.87
N THR A 568 18.59 -5.28 9.03
CA THR A 568 18.52 -6.66 9.52
C THR A 568 17.25 -7.32 8.97
N LEU A 569 17.44 -8.35 8.16
CA LEU A 569 16.37 -9.19 7.66
C LEU A 569 16.22 -10.44 8.54
N ASP A 570 14.98 -10.75 8.89
CA ASP A 570 14.62 -11.97 9.61
C ASP A 570 15.00 -13.21 8.78
N GLY A 571 15.53 -14.26 9.43
CA GLY A 571 15.87 -15.54 8.82
C GLY A 571 14.67 -16.38 8.36
N LEU A 572 13.45 -16.03 8.77
CA LEU A 572 12.19 -16.66 8.32
C LEU A 572 11.83 -16.23 6.90
N ILE A 573 12.62 -16.63 5.91
CA ILE A 573 12.37 -16.39 4.48
C ILE A 573 12.01 -17.69 3.76
N CYS A 574 11.55 -17.57 2.52
CA CYS A 574 11.44 -18.71 1.63
C CYS A 574 12.76 -18.96 0.88
N GLU A 575 12.98 -20.19 0.46
CA GLU A 575 14.05 -20.61 -0.45
C GLU A 575 13.50 -21.60 -1.48
N VAL A 576 14.26 -21.86 -2.56
CA VAL A 576 13.89 -22.83 -3.59
C VAL A 576 14.96 -23.91 -3.64
N ASP A 577 14.53 -25.16 -3.57
CA ASP A 577 15.31 -26.35 -3.88
C ASP A 577 15.36 -26.52 -5.42
N PRO A 578 16.52 -26.29 -6.06
CA PRO A 578 16.63 -26.34 -7.51
C PRO A 578 16.44 -27.76 -8.07
N GLU A 579 16.69 -28.80 -7.29
CA GLU A 579 16.53 -30.19 -7.75
C GLU A 579 15.06 -30.59 -7.87
N LYS A 580 14.19 -29.96 -7.07
CA LYS A 580 12.73 -30.16 -7.11
C LYS A 580 12.01 -29.14 -7.99
N CYS A 581 12.66 -28.05 -8.38
CA CYS A 581 12.01 -26.97 -9.10
C CYS A 581 11.71 -27.36 -10.55
N ILE A 582 10.43 -27.39 -10.91
CA ILE A 582 9.96 -27.73 -12.27
C ILE A 582 9.66 -26.51 -13.15
N GLY A 583 10.03 -25.30 -12.71
CA GLY A 583 9.86 -24.08 -13.53
C GLY A 583 8.43 -23.61 -13.78
N CYS A 584 7.43 -24.11 -13.03
CA CYS A 584 5.99 -23.87 -13.30
C CYS A 584 5.46 -22.45 -13.02
N GLU A 585 6.30 -21.51 -12.54
CA GLU A 585 5.96 -20.12 -12.21
C GLU A 585 4.88 -19.87 -11.14
N SER A 586 4.23 -20.89 -10.59
CA SER A 586 3.18 -20.72 -9.56
C SER A 586 3.63 -19.83 -8.40
N CYS A 587 4.86 -20.04 -7.90
CA CYS A 587 5.44 -19.23 -6.83
C CYS A 587 5.72 -17.77 -7.25
N TYR A 588 6.08 -17.54 -8.51
CA TYR A 588 6.33 -16.21 -9.07
C TYR A 588 5.02 -15.39 -9.13
N GLN A 589 3.96 -16.00 -9.65
CA GLN A 589 2.65 -15.36 -9.82
C GLN A 589 1.92 -15.10 -8.48
N GLU A 590 2.19 -15.93 -7.46
CA GLU A 590 1.52 -15.86 -6.17
C GLU A 590 2.22 -14.95 -5.16
N CYS A 591 3.46 -14.51 -5.41
CA CYS A 591 4.22 -13.69 -4.47
C CYS A 591 3.74 -12.21 -4.47
N PRO A 592 3.16 -11.70 -3.36
CA PRO A 592 2.69 -10.32 -3.31
C PRO A 592 3.81 -9.28 -3.17
N PHE A 593 5.04 -9.72 -2.93
CA PHE A 593 6.21 -8.87 -2.67
C PHE A 593 7.25 -8.90 -3.79
N GLN A 594 6.98 -9.62 -4.88
CA GLN A 594 7.93 -9.85 -5.98
C GLN A 594 9.28 -10.40 -5.52
N ALA A 595 9.26 -11.17 -4.44
CA ALA A 595 10.46 -11.80 -3.90
C ALA A 595 10.87 -13.07 -4.66
N VAL A 596 10.21 -13.39 -5.77
CA VAL A 596 10.49 -14.55 -6.60
C VAL A 596 10.85 -14.04 -7.99
N GLU A 597 11.92 -14.56 -8.55
CA GLU A 597 12.33 -14.34 -9.93
C GLU A 597 12.49 -15.69 -10.63
N MET A 598 12.38 -15.69 -11.96
CA MET A 598 12.61 -16.88 -12.78
C MET A 598 13.95 -16.74 -13.49
N VAL A 599 14.86 -17.68 -13.27
CA VAL A 599 16.24 -17.69 -13.79
C VAL A 599 16.42 -18.87 -14.76
N GLY A 600 17.15 -18.66 -15.85
CA GLY A 600 17.39 -19.67 -16.88
C GLY A 600 16.34 -19.67 -18.01
N GLU A 601 16.55 -20.50 -19.03
CA GLU A 601 15.74 -20.53 -20.25
C GLU A 601 15.15 -21.91 -20.54
N GLY A 602 13.98 -21.93 -21.19
CA GLY A 602 13.30 -23.16 -21.61
C GLY A 602 13.09 -24.14 -20.45
N LYS A 603 13.59 -25.38 -20.59
CA LYS A 603 13.48 -26.44 -19.57
C LYS A 603 14.39 -26.24 -18.35
N SER A 604 15.36 -25.33 -18.42
CA SER A 604 16.26 -24.99 -17.31
C SER A 604 15.73 -23.86 -16.42
N ARG A 605 14.55 -23.33 -16.75
CA ARG A 605 13.97 -22.19 -16.04
C ARG A 605 13.54 -22.60 -14.64
N GLN A 606 14.13 -21.98 -13.63
CA GLN A 606 13.90 -22.26 -12.21
C GLN A 606 13.55 -21.00 -11.44
N ALA A 607 12.79 -21.17 -10.36
CA ALA A 607 12.49 -20.07 -9.46
C ALA A 607 13.68 -19.80 -8.53
N ARG A 608 13.95 -18.53 -8.23
CA ARG A 608 14.91 -18.09 -7.21
C ARG A 608 14.23 -17.08 -6.28
N ILE A 609 14.52 -17.16 -4.98
CA ILE A 609 14.01 -16.19 -4.01
C ILE A 609 15.01 -15.05 -3.87
N ILE A 610 14.54 -13.83 -4.13
CA ILE A 610 15.25 -12.59 -3.78
C ILE A 610 15.12 -12.43 -2.27
N THR A 611 16.12 -12.90 -1.53
CA THR A 611 16.01 -13.07 -0.07
C THR A 611 15.67 -11.78 0.66
N ALA A 612 16.13 -10.64 0.14
CA ALA A 612 15.90 -9.35 0.75
C ALA A 612 14.53 -8.72 0.47
N ALA A 613 13.80 -9.21 -0.54
CA ALA A 613 12.39 -8.88 -0.76
C ALA A 613 11.44 -9.81 -0.01
N CYS A 614 11.90 -11.00 0.43
CA CYS A 614 11.04 -12.01 1.03
C CYS A 614 10.57 -11.61 2.43
N LYS A 615 9.25 -11.65 2.66
CA LYS A 615 8.62 -11.36 3.97
C LYS A 615 8.26 -12.60 4.79
N GLY A 616 8.68 -13.79 4.36
CA GLY A 616 8.43 -15.02 5.11
C GLY A 616 6.99 -15.50 5.15
N CYS A 617 6.11 -14.98 4.29
CA CYS A 617 4.68 -15.29 4.36
C CYS A 617 4.36 -16.76 4.01
N GLY A 618 5.23 -17.43 3.25
CA GLY A 618 5.05 -18.82 2.84
C GLY A 618 4.01 -19.05 1.76
N VAL A 619 3.42 -17.99 1.17
CA VAL A 619 2.41 -18.10 0.09
C VAL A 619 2.94 -18.91 -1.10
N CYS A 620 4.17 -18.61 -1.54
CA CYS A 620 4.81 -19.35 -2.63
C CYS A 620 5.06 -20.83 -2.31
N ALA A 621 5.37 -21.16 -1.05
CA ALA A 621 5.48 -22.55 -0.58
C ALA A 621 4.11 -23.25 -0.58
N GLY A 622 3.06 -22.55 -0.16
CA GLY A 622 1.69 -23.05 -0.25
C GLY A 622 1.20 -23.33 -1.68
N ALA A 623 1.76 -22.63 -2.67
CA ALA A 623 1.38 -22.75 -4.07
C ALA A 623 2.27 -23.68 -4.91
N CYS A 624 3.40 -24.15 -4.37
CA CYS A 624 4.40 -24.93 -5.12
C CYS A 624 3.98 -26.39 -5.31
N PRO A 625 3.64 -26.83 -6.53
CA PRO A 625 3.16 -28.20 -6.76
C PRO A 625 4.24 -29.28 -6.61
N SER A 626 5.52 -28.91 -6.82
CA SER A 626 6.65 -29.85 -6.71
C SER A 626 7.32 -29.84 -5.32
N ASN A 627 6.77 -29.09 -4.35
CA ASN A 627 7.36 -28.91 -3.02
C ASN A 627 8.81 -28.40 -3.04
N ALA A 628 9.18 -27.65 -4.08
CA ALA A 628 10.51 -27.07 -4.23
C ALA A 628 10.70 -25.83 -3.35
N VAL A 629 9.62 -25.09 -3.06
CA VAL A 629 9.72 -23.86 -2.26
C VAL A 629 9.62 -24.21 -0.77
N ILE A 630 10.68 -23.93 -0.02
CA ILE A 630 10.80 -24.20 1.42
C ILE A 630 10.54 -22.89 2.17
N ALA A 631 9.56 -22.87 3.07
CA ALA A 631 9.34 -21.74 3.98
C ALA A 631 10.10 -21.99 5.29
N ARG A 632 11.25 -21.34 5.49
CA ARG A 632 12.11 -21.59 6.66
C ARG A 632 11.38 -21.29 7.97
N GLY A 633 11.58 -22.15 8.97
CA GLY A 633 10.86 -22.12 10.26
C GLY A 633 9.40 -22.60 10.22
N PHE A 634 8.87 -22.84 9.01
CA PHE A 634 7.54 -23.40 8.76
C PHE A 634 7.60 -24.35 7.56
N THR A 635 8.59 -25.26 7.55
CA THR A 635 8.81 -26.18 6.42
C THR A 635 7.68 -27.19 6.31
N ASP A 636 7.63 -27.93 5.21
CA ASP A 636 6.57 -28.94 5.04
C ASP A 636 6.72 -30.05 6.07
N GLU A 637 7.95 -30.46 6.36
CA GLU A 637 8.32 -31.48 7.33
C GLU A 637 7.90 -31.07 8.74
N MET A 638 8.22 -29.84 9.14
CA MET A 638 7.79 -29.27 10.42
C MET A 638 6.28 -29.30 10.61
N ILE A 639 5.53 -28.84 9.59
CA ILE A 639 4.07 -28.78 9.68
C ILE A 639 3.50 -30.20 9.71
N LEU A 640 3.95 -31.11 8.83
CA LEU A 640 3.49 -32.49 8.81
C LEU A 640 3.77 -33.22 10.12
N ALA A 641 4.94 -33.01 10.72
CA ALA A 641 5.29 -33.59 12.02
C ALA A 641 4.36 -33.09 13.15
N GLN A 642 3.96 -31.81 13.11
CA GLN A 642 2.95 -31.29 14.04
C GLN A 642 1.58 -31.93 13.80
N ILE A 643 1.19 -32.18 12.56
CA ILE A 643 -0.09 -32.85 12.23
C ILE A 643 -0.09 -34.27 12.79
N ASP A 644 1.01 -35.01 12.59
CA ASP A 644 1.12 -36.39 13.05
C ASP A 644 1.02 -36.50 14.58
N GLU A 645 1.69 -35.62 15.33
CA GLU A 645 1.58 -35.59 16.80
C GLU A 645 0.21 -35.11 17.27
N ALA A 646 -0.37 -34.09 16.61
CA ALA A 646 -1.70 -33.60 16.94
C ALA A 646 -2.77 -34.69 16.82
N LEU A 647 -2.60 -35.62 15.86
CA LEU A 647 -3.56 -36.65 15.49
C LEU A 647 -3.11 -38.07 15.88
N ALA A 648 -2.12 -38.19 16.78
CA ALA A 648 -1.60 -39.51 17.19
C ALA A 648 -2.61 -40.35 17.98
N ALA A 649 -3.50 -39.70 18.74
CA ALA A 649 -4.54 -40.33 19.54
C ALA A 649 -5.92 -39.72 19.22
N ASN A 650 -6.97 -40.54 19.15
CA ASN A 650 -8.36 -40.17 18.86
C ASN A 650 -8.51 -39.06 17.80
N PRO A 651 -7.90 -39.21 16.61
CA PRO A 651 -7.90 -38.16 15.60
C PRO A 651 -9.30 -37.75 15.14
N GLU A 652 -10.27 -38.68 15.16
CA GLU A 652 -11.67 -38.45 14.81
C GLU A 652 -12.40 -37.48 15.74
N GLU A 653 -11.90 -37.30 16.97
CA GLU A 653 -12.45 -36.39 17.97
C GLU A 653 -11.86 -34.97 17.85
N LYS A 654 -10.88 -34.76 16.95
CA LYS A 654 -10.05 -33.55 16.93
C LYS A 654 -10.39 -32.59 15.80
N ILE A 655 -10.24 -31.30 16.10
CA ILE A 655 -10.25 -30.22 15.13
C ILE A 655 -8.81 -29.76 14.92
N LEU A 656 -8.25 -29.98 13.74
CA LEU A 656 -6.94 -29.45 13.40
C LEU A 656 -7.08 -28.06 12.78
N ALA A 657 -6.55 -27.03 13.45
CA ALA A 657 -6.71 -25.63 13.03
C ALA A 657 -5.39 -25.01 12.55
N PHE A 658 -5.31 -24.67 11.27
CA PHE A 658 -4.22 -23.85 10.72
C PHE A 658 -4.56 -22.37 10.91
N CYS A 659 -3.87 -21.71 11.83
CA CYS A 659 -4.10 -20.31 12.16
C CYS A 659 -2.97 -19.43 11.64
N CYS A 660 -3.30 -18.37 10.90
CA CYS A 660 -2.32 -17.36 10.55
C CYS A 660 -1.79 -16.65 11.81
N ASN A 661 -0.49 -16.34 11.81
CA ASN A 661 0.21 -15.75 12.94
C ASN A 661 -0.41 -14.41 13.36
N TRP A 662 -0.87 -13.59 12.42
CA TRP A 662 -1.24 -12.20 12.69
C TRP A 662 -2.64 -12.02 13.28
N CYS A 663 -3.64 -12.62 12.64
CA CYS A 663 -5.04 -12.41 13.01
C CYS A 663 -5.63 -13.63 13.71
N SER A 664 -5.72 -14.79 13.05
CA SER A 664 -6.44 -15.94 13.61
C SER A 664 -5.79 -16.51 14.88
N TYR A 665 -4.45 -16.64 14.92
CA TYR A 665 -3.74 -17.07 16.13
C TYR A 665 -3.90 -16.06 17.27
N ALA A 666 -3.89 -14.76 16.96
CA ALA A 666 -4.14 -13.70 17.93
C ALA A 666 -5.62 -13.66 18.38
N GLY A 667 -6.57 -14.01 17.51
CA GLY A 667 -7.97 -14.18 17.86
C GLY A 667 -8.17 -15.34 18.84
N ALA A 668 -7.45 -16.45 18.63
CA ALA A 668 -7.40 -17.55 19.60
C ALA A 668 -6.75 -17.12 20.93
N ASP A 669 -5.67 -16.31 20.88
CA ASP A 669 -5.09 -15.71 22.09
C ASP A 669 -6.12 -14.83 22.82
N PHE A 670 -6.87 -14.01 22.08
CA PHE A 670 -7.87 -13.10 22.63
C PHE A 670 -9.04 -13.86 23.28
N ALA A 671 -9.45 -15.00 22.72
CA ALA A 671 -10.41 -15.91 23.35
C ALA A 671 -9.92 -16.37 24.73
N GLY A 672 -8.65 -16.74 24.83
CA GLY A 672 -8.00 -17.08 26.09
C GLY A 672 -7.92 -15.92 27.07
N VAL A 673 -7.45 -14.75 26.63
CA VAL A 673 -7.38 -13.53 27.46
C VAL A 673 -8.76 -13.18 28.03
N SER A 674 -9.81 -13.38 27.23
CA SER A 674 -11.20 -13.15 27.59
C SER A 674 -11.87 -14.31 28.33
N ARG A 675 -11.13 -15.39 28.64
CA ARG A 675 -11.61 -16.58 29.39
C ARG A 675 -12.82 -17.27 28.74
N LEU A 676 -12.94 -17.17 27.43
CA LEU A 676 -14.04 -17.77 26.67
C LEU A 676 -13.84 -19.29 26.57
N GLN A 677 -14.67 -20.05 27.28
CA GLN A 677 -14.57 -21.51 27.28
C GLN A 677 -15.03 -22.10 25.95
N TYR A 678 -14.29 -23.07 25.41
CA TYR A 678 -14.68 -23.84 24.21
C TYR A 678 -14.13 -25.26 24.31
N PRO A 679 -14.68 -26.24 23.57
CA PRO A 679 -14.28 -27.64 23.69
C PRO A 679 -12.76 -27.87 23.51
N PRO A 680 -12.16 -28.82 24.26
CA PRO A 680 -10.73 -29.11 24.19
C PRO A 680 -10.30 -29.79 22.87
N ALA A 681 -11.22 -30.07 21.95
CA ALA A 681 -11.00 -30.79 20.69
C ALA A 681 -9.98 -30.13 19.73
N VAL A 682 -9.73 -28.81 19.81
CA VAL A 682 -8.90 -28.09 18.84
C VAL A 682 -7.38 -28.24 19.09
N ARG A 683 -6.60 -28.50 18.04
CA ARG A 683 -5.13 -28.43 18.00
C ARG A 683 -4.70 -27.39 16.97
N ILE A 684 -4.04 -26.32 17.44
CA ILE A 684 -3.68 -25.17 16.60
C ILE A 684 -2.26 -25.35 16.06
N ILE A 685 -2.12 -25.31 14.73
CA ILE A 685 -0.84 -25.18 14.03
C ILE A 685 -0.69 -23.73 13.57
N ARG A 686 0.32 -23.05 14.09
CA ARG A 686 0.66 -21.69 13.70
C ARG A 686 1.37 -21.69 12.35
N THR A 687 0.94 -20.82 11.44
CA THR A 687 1.63 -20.52 10.18
C THR A 687 1.83 -19.00 10.07
N MET A 688 2.87 -18.50 9.39
CA MET A 688 3.03 -17.05 9.22
C MET A 688 1.84 -16.41 8.52
N CYS A 689 1.34 -17.06 7.47
CA CYS A 689 0.14 -16.68 6.74
C CYS A 689 -0.72 -17.90 6.50
N SER A 690 -2.05 -17.74 6.42
CA SER A 690 -2.94 -18.79 5.89
C SER A 690 -2.50 -19.21 4.47
N GLY A 691 -1.86 -18.29 3.73
CA GLY A 691 -1.26 -18.54 2.43
C GLY A 691 -0.22 -19.66 2.43
N ARG A 692 0.42 -19.95 3.58
CA ARG A 692 1.36 -21.06 3.71
C ARG A 692 0.70 -22.43 3.65
N VAL A 693 -0.57 -22.54 4.02
CA VAL A 693 -1.29 -23.81 4.10
C VAL A 693 -1.36 -24.43 2.71
N HIS A 694 -0.56 -25.47 2.48
CA HIS A 694 -0.56 -26.22 1.23
C HIS A 694 -1.69 -27.26 1.28
N PRO A 695 -2.42 -27.53 0.17
CA PRO A 695 -3.50 -28.52 0.15
C PRO A 695 -3.11 -29.90 0.71
N LYS A 696 -1.84 -30.30 0.53
CA LYS A 696 -1.30 -31.56 1.07
C LYS A 696 -1.42 -31.68 2.59
N PHE A 697 -1.35 -30.58 3.35
CA PHE A 697 -1.48 -30.62 4.80
C PHE A 697 -2.89 -31.01 5.22
N ILE A 698 -3.88 -30.50 4.49
CA ILE A 698 -5.30 -30.81 4.73
C ILE A 698 -5.59 -32.27 4.38
N LEU A 699 -5.10 -32.73 3.22
CA LEU A 699 -5.23 -34.12 2.81
C LEU A 699 -4.53 -35.08 3.78
N HIS A 700 -3.33 -34.73 4.24
CA HIS A 700 -2.59 -35.50 5.25
C HIS A 700 -3.36 -35.57 6.57
N ALA A 701 -3.90 -34.44 7.05
CA ALA A 701 -4.71 -34.40 8.27
C ALA A 701 -5.92 -35.34 8.20
N PHE A 702 -6.66 -35.32 7.08
CA PHE A 702 -7.78 -36.26 6.90
C PHE A 702 -7.31 -37.72 6.73
N GLY A 703 -6.19 -37.96 6.06
CA GLY A 703 -5.57 -39.29 5.97
C GLY A 703 -5.14 -39.86 7.32
N ARG A 704 -4.82 -38.98 8.28
CA ARG A 704 -4.56 -39.31 9.70
C ARG A 704 -5.82 -39.43 10.55
N GLY A 705 -7.01 -39.23 9.97
CA GLY A 705 -8.29 -39.42 10.64
C GLY A 705 -8.90 -38.15 11.27
N ALA A 706 -8.35 -36.96 11.05
CA ALA A 706 -8.81 -35.72 11.69
C ALA A 706 -10.33 -35.53 11.59
N GLY A 707 -11.04 -35.40 12.71
CA GLY A 707 -12.49 -35.18 12.76
C GLY A 707 -12.92 -34.02 11.86
N GLN A 708 -12.30 -32.85 12.05
CA GLN A 708 -12.43 -31.70 11.16
C GLN A 708 -11.12 -30.94 10.98
N VAL A 709 -11.04 -30.15 9.91
CA VAL A 709 -9.91 -29.25 9.62
C VAL A 709 -10.42 -27.82 9.45
N LEU A 710 -9.81 -26.88 10.18
CA LEU A 710 -10.05 -25.45 10.07
C LEU A 710 -8.85 -24.77 9.42
N VAL A 711 -9.06 -23.97 8.40
CA VAL A 711 -8.09 -23.01 7.89
C VAL A 711 -8.59 -21.60 8.21
N SER A 712 -7.75 -20.79 8.86
CA SER A 712 -8.16 -19.47 9.31
C SER A 712 -7.06 -18.41 9.20
N GLY A 713 -7.47 -17.19 8.85
CA GLY A 713 -6.58 -16.07 8.60
C GLY A 713 -7.27 -14.71 8.74
N CYS A 714 -6.64 -13.66 8.19
CA CYS A 714 -7.15 -12.28 8.21
C CYS A 714 -8.36 -12.11 7.28
N HIS A 715 -9.26 -11.16 7.56
CA HIS A 715 -10.41 -10.89 6.71
C HIS A 715 -10.02 -10.37 5.31
N PRO A 716 -10.69 -10.86 4.26
CA PRO A 716 -10.68 -10.23 2.95
C PRO A 716 -11.84 -9.22 2.79
N PRO A 717 -11.68 -8.16 1.98
CA PRO A 717 -10.43 -7.63 1.44
C PRO A 717 -9.74 -6.65 2.42
N GLY A 718 -8.41 -6.56 2.36
CA GLY A 718 -7.67 -5.44 2.96
C GLY A 718 -7.10 -5.63 4.38
N GLU A 719 -7.48 -6.66 5.15
CA GLU A 719 -6.89 -6.90 6.49
C GLU A 719 -5.66 -7.83 6.47
N CYS A 720 -5.30 -8.37 5.30
CA CYS A 720 -4.18 -9.30 5.21
C CYS A 720 -2.85 -8.60 5.49
N HIS A 721 -2.13 -9.05 6.51
CA HIS A 721 -0.79 -8.55 6.83
C HIS A 721 0.25 -8.87 5.76
N TYR A 722 -0.06 -9.82 4.86
CA TYR A 722 0.74 -10.15 3.69
C TYR A 722 0.00 -9.86 2.38
N VAL A 723 -0.77 -8.76 2.36
CA VAL A 723 -1.46 -8.17 1.20
C VAL A 723 -2.60 -9.03 0.66
N ALA A 724 -2.29 -10.20 0.11
CA ALA A 724 -3.24 -11.06 -0.59
C ALA A 724 -3.15 -12.54 -0.16
N GLY A 725 -2.33 -12.88 0.84
CA GLY A 725 -2.14 -14.27 1.25
C GLY A 725 -3.45 -15.00 1.66
N ASN A 726 -4.42 -14.30 2.23
CA ASN A 726 -5.75 -14.83 2.52
C ASN A 726 -6.55 -15.14 1.24
N LEU A 727 -6.57 -14.23 0.26
CA LEU A 727 -7.23 -14.43 -1.04
C LEU A 727 -6.63 -15.62 -1.80
N ARG A 728 -5.29 -15.76 -1.77
CA ARG A 728 -4.58 -16.93 -2.32
C ARG A 728 -4.91 -18.23 -1.60
N THR A 729 -5.20 -18.16 -0.31
CA THR A 729 -5.68 -19.32 0.47
C THR A 729 -7.09 -19.68 0.01
N GLN A 730 -8.00 -18.70 -0.02
CA GLN A 730 -9.39 -18.88 -0.42
C GLN A 730 -9.51 -19.60 -1.77
N ALA A 731 -8.83 -19.08 -2.79
CA ALA A 731 -8.85 -19.65 -4.13
C ALA A 731 -8.34 -21.11 -4.19
N ARG A 732 -7.42 -21.51 -3.29
CA ARG A 732 -6.91 -22.90 -3.22
C ARG A 732 -7.85 -23.82 -2.46
N ILE A 733 -8.42 -23.34 -1.34
CA ILE A 733 -9.32 -24.12 -0.50
C ILE A 733 -10.66 -24.38 -1.21
N GLU A 734 -11.22 -23.37 -1.89
CA GLU A 734 -12.46 -23.52 -2.67
C GLU A 734 -12.33 -24.59 -3.77
N LYS A 735 -11.13 -24.74 -4.36
CA LYS A 735 -10.84 -25.78 -5.36
C LYS A 735 -10.66 -27.18 -4.76
N LEU A 736 -10.52 -27.32 -3.45
CA LEU A 736 -10.21 -28.60 -2.79
C LEU A 736 -11.47 -29.45 -2.56
N GLY A 737 -12.65 -28.84 -2.46
CA GLY A 737 -13.92 -29.53 -2.17
C GLY A 737 -14.22 -30.72 -3.10
N PRO A 738 -14.18 -30.56 -4.44
CA PRO A 738 -14.40 -31.68 -5.36
C PRO A 738 -13.38 -32.81 -5.22
N LYS A 739 -12.13 -32.47 -4.88
CA LYS A 739 -11.07 -33.47 -4.66
C LYS A 739 -11.32 -34.28 -3.39
N LEU A 740 -11.75 -33.63 -2.31
CA LEU A 740 -12.13 -34.32 -1.05
C LEU A 740 -13.27 -35.30 -1.29
N ALA A 741 -14.33 -34.87 -1.98
CA ALA A 741 -15.46 -35.73 -2.29
C ALA A 741 -15.05 -36.97 -3.10
N LYS A 742 -14.13 -36.81 -4.07
CA LYS A 742 -13.59 -37.92 -4.86
C LYS A 742 -12.78 -38.92 -4.01
N GLU A 743 -12.12 -38.45 -2.96
CA GLU A 743 -11.35 -39.27 -2.01
C GLU A 743 -12.24 -39.83 -0.87
N GLY A 744 -13.58 -39.66 -0.94
CA GLY A 744 -14.52 -40.16 0.06
C GLY A 744 -14.56 -39.33 1.35
N ILE A 745 -13.97 -38.14 1.36
CA ILE A 745 -13.95 -37.22 2.49
C ILE A 745 -15.09 -36.21 2.32
N ASP A 746 -15.98 -36.14 3.31
CA ASP A 746 -17.04 -35.12 3.36
C ASP A 746 -16.44 -33.70 3.34
N PRO A 747 -16.66 -32.91 2.26
CA PRO A 747 -16.10 -31.56 2.15
C PRO A 747 -16.53 -30.61 3.27
N ALA A 748 -17.67 -30.87 3.94
CA ALA A 748 -18.13 -30.06 5.07
C ALA A 748 -17.19 -30.12 6.29
N ARG A 749 -16.33 -31.15 6.38
CA ARG A 749 -15.32 -31.29 7.44
C ARG A 749 -14.15 -30.31 7.26
N LEU A 750 -14.01 -29.65 6.12
CA LEU A 750 -13.04 -28.59 5.88
C LEU A 750 -13.73 -27.23 5.95
N ARG A 751 -13.36 -26.41 6.94
CA ARG A 751 -13.89 -25.05 7.08
C ARG A 751 -12.82 -24.00 6.79
N LEU A 752 -13.21 -22.97 6.04
CA LEU A 752 -12.45 -21.74 5.87
C LEU A 752 -13.18 -20.60 6.59
N LYS A 753 -12.55 -20.01 7.61
CA LYS A 753 -13.13 -18.89 8.38
C LYS A 753 -12.10 -17.80 8.63
N TRP A 754 -12.51 -16.55 8.45
CA TRP A 754 -11.66 -15.39 8.70
C TRP A 754 -11.94 -14.86 10.09
N ILE A 755 -10.87 -14.69 10.87
CA ILE A 755 -10.93 -14.31 12.29
C ILE A 755 -9.85 -13.27 12.52
N SER A 756 -10.26 -12.04 12.85
CA SER A 756 -9.37 -10.95 13.20
C SER A 756 -8.79 -11.11 14.61
N ALA A 757 -7.74 -10.35 14.91
CA ALA A 757 -7.02 -10.47 16.19
C ALA A 757 -7.90 -10.20 17.42
N THR A 758 -8.97 -9.41 17.27
CA THR A 758 -9.91 -9.05 18.36
C THR A 758 -11.17 -9.94 18.40
N GLU A 759 -11.28 -10.92 17.49
CA GLU A 759 -12.51 -11.70 17.31
C GLU A 759 -12.48 -13.05 18.07
N GLY A 760 -12.02 -13.02 19.33
CA GLY A 760 -11.94 -14.24 20.15
C GLY A 760 -13.29 -14.95 20.35
N LYS A 761 -14.40 -14.20 20.39
CA LYS A 761 -15.75 -14.78 20.42
C LYS A 761 -16.11 -15.53 19.14
N ASN A 762 -15.71 -15.02 17.97
CA ASN A 762 -15.94 -15.72 16.71
C ASN A 762 -15.09 -16.99 16.65
N PHE A 763 -13.84 -16.95 17.14
CA PHE A 763 -13.00 -18.15 17.26
C PHE A 763 -13.67 -19.20 18.15
N GLN A 764 -14.09 -18.83 19.35
CA GLN A 764 -14.81 -19.70 20.28
C GLN A 764 -16.03 -20.36 19.62
N GLN A 765 -16.87 -19.55 18.97
CA GLN A 765 -18.09 -20.02 18.31
C GLN A 765 -17.77 -21.03 17.21
N VAL A 766 -16.79 -20.75 16.34
CA VAL A 766 -16.39 -21.66 15.26
C VAL A 766 -15.93 -23.01 15.82
N ILE A 767 -15.14 -23.02 16.90
CA ILE A 767 -14.68 -24.27 17.52
C ILE A 767 -15.83 -25.04 18.16
N GLN A 768 -16.76 -24.36 18.84
CA GLN A 768 -17.95 -24.98 19.43
C GLN A 768 -18.82 -25.66 18.37
N GLU A 769 -19.13 -24.96 17.27
CA GLU A 769 -19.93 -25.51 16.17
C GLU A 769 -19.27 -26.75 15.55
N MET A 770 -17.95 -26.70 15.31
CA MET A 770 -17.21 -27.82 14.74
C MET A 770 -17.16 -29.03 15.68
N ALA A 771 -17.03 -28.80 17.00
CA ALA A 771 -17.01 -29.88 17.98
C ALA A 771 -18.39 -30.57 18.09
N GLN A 772 -19.47 -29.79 18.12
CA GLN A 772 -20.85 -30.30 18.13
C GLN A 772 -21.15 -31.16 16.90
N GLU A 773 -20.62 -30.80 15.73
CA GLU A 773 -20.76 -31.61 14.51
C GLU A 773 -19.98 -32.94 14.55
N ILE A 774 -18.84 -32.96 15.25
CA ILE A 774 -18.11 -34.21 15.49
C ILE A 774 -18.95 -35.13 16.39
N GLU A 775 -19.50 -34.60 17.48
CA GLU A 775 -20.35 -35.34 18.43
C GLU A 775 -21.63 -35.86 17.74
N ALA A 776 -22.35 -35.01 17.02
CA ALA A 776 -23.60 -35.38 16.35
C ALA A 776 -23.41 -36.46 15.27
N LYS A 777 -22.22 -36.59 14.68
CA LYS A 777 -21.88 -37.67 13.75
C LYS A 777 -21.58 -38.98 14.47
N ARG A 778 -21.00 -38.94 15.68
CA ARG A 778 -20.79 -40.13 16.53
C ARG A 778 -22.08 -40.71 17.06
N GLU A 779 -23.10 -39.90 17.31
CA GLU A 779 -24.40 -40.38 17.79
C GLU A 779 -25.23 -41.07 16.68
N LYS A 780 -24.89 -40.86 15.40
CA LYS A 780 -25.63 -41.35 14.23
C LYS A 780 -24.98 -42.55 13.54
N GLY A 781 -23.73 -42.87 13.84
CA GLY A 781 -22.98 -44.00 13.29
C GLY A 781 -22.66 -44.99 14.37
#